data_AF-A0A9R0XDX9-F1
#
_entry.id   AF-A0A9R0XDX9-F1
#
_cell.length_a   1.000
_cell.length_b   1.000
_cell.length_c   1.000
_cell.angle_alpha   90.00
_cell.angle_beta   90.00
_cell.angle_gamma   90.00
#
_symmetry.space_group_name_H-M   'P 1'
#
loop_
_entity.id
_entity.type
_entity.pdbx_description
1 polymer ?
#
loop_
_entity_poly.entity_id
_entity_poly.type
_entity_poly.pdbx_seq_one_letter_code
_entity_poly.pdbx_strand_id
1 'polypeptide(L)'
;MRIMIKGGVWKNTEDEILKAAVMKYGKNQWARISSLLVRKSAKQCKARWYEWLDPSIKKTEWTREEDEKLLHLAKLMPTQWRTIAPIVGRTPSQCLERYEKLLDAACAKDENYEPNDDPRKLRPGEIDPNPESKPARPDPVDMDEDEKEMLSEARARLANTRGKKAKRKAREKQLEEARRLASLQKRRELKAAGIDNRHKKRKRKGIDYNAEIPFEKRPPPGFYDTVGEDRPLEHVQFPTTIEELEGRRRVDVEAQLRKQDIAKNKILQRQDAPAAIMQANKLNDPEAVTRRSKLMLPPPQISDHELEEIAKMGNAGDPALAEELGEGSTATRTLLANYSQTPRLGMTPLRTPQRTPGGKGDAIMMEAENLARLRESQTPLLGGDNPELHPSDFSGVTPRKKEIQTPNPMATPLASPGPGVTPRIGLTPSRDGNSFGLTPKGTPFRDELHINEEVEMQDSAQLELRRQAELRRGLRSGFASIPQPKNEYQIVMPPITEEKEEAEERIEEDMSDRLARERAEEQARQEALLRKRSKVLQRSLPRPPAASVEILRQSLIKGGESRSTFVPPTSLEQADELINEELLRLLEHDNAKYPLDEQTQREKKKGSKRQANGAAFIPEIEGFDEHELKEASFMVEEEIQYLRVAMGHENESFEDFVKSHDACQEDLMFFPTNNSYGLASVAGNADKISALQHEFEMVKKRMDDEAKKASRLEQKIKLLTQGYQARAAKLGSQIQDTFKQMNTAATELECFQELQKQEQMAGAYRVRNLSEEVNKQKALEQTLQSRYGDLLSGYQSIHGQLEEHKRLLKLQEEAIEAENRAKEEAIEAENRAKEEALEQKTVLRRRQ
;
A
#
# COMPACT_ATOMS: atom_id res chain seq x y z
N MET A 1 15.57 -18.45 -11.55
CA MET A 1 14.52 -18.68 -10.52
C MET A 1 14.64 -20.11 -10.01
N ARG A 2 14.34 -20.41 -8.73
CA ARG A 2 14.12 -21.81 -8.32
C ARG A 2 12.71 -22.24 -8.79
N ILE A 3 12.61 -23.24 -9.65
CA ILE A 3 11.33 -23.80 -10.09
C ILE A 3 10.80 -24.67 -8.94
N MET A 4 9.90 -24.12 -8.12
CA MET A 4 9.23 -24.88 -7.07
C MET A 4 8.18 -25.81 -7.70
N ILE A 5 8.54 -27.08 -7.85
CA ILE A 5 7.61 -28.18 -8.17
C ILE A 5 6.63 -28.31 -6.98
N LYS A 6 5.34 -28.07 -7.22
CA LYS A 6 4.29 -28.06 -6.17
C LYS A 6 3.40 -29.29 -6.24
N GLY A 7 3.19 -29.94 -5.09
CA GLY A 7 2.37 -31.15 -4.96
C GLY A 7 3.10 -32.26 -4.24
N GLY A 8 3.01 -33.47 -4.81
CA GLY A 8 3.40 -34.70 -4.14
C GLY A 8 2.40 -35.12 -3.05
N VAL A 9 2.69 -36.24 -2.40
CA VAL A 9 1.88 -36.81 -1.31
C VAL A 9 1.70 -35.82 -0.15
N TRP A 10 0.59 -35.94 0.57
CA TRP A 10 0.30 -35.19 1.78
C TRP A 10 0.92 -35.88 3.01
N LYS A 11 1.69 -35.15 3.81
CA LYS A 11 2.19 -35.59 5.14
C LYS A 11 1.21 -35.15 6.25
N ASN A 12 1.21 -35.85 7.37
CA ASN A 12 0.31 -35.55 8.50
C ASN A 12 0.54 -34.14 9.09
N THR A 13 1.80 -33.71 9.20
CA THR A 13 2.20 -32.32 9.49
C THR A 13 1.57 -31.28 8.56
N GLU A 14 1.52 -31.53 7.25
CA GLU A 14 0.88 -30.61 6.30
C GLU A 14 -0.63 -30.51 6.54
N ASP A 15 -1.29 -31.64 6.82
CA ASP A 15 -2.72 -31.71 7.13
C ASP A 15 -3.07 -31.01 8.46
N GLU A 16 -2.24 -31.14 9.51
CA GLU A 16 -2.44 -30.44 10.79
C GLU A 16 -2.21 -28.93 10.67
N ILE A 17 -1.18 -28.50 9.93
CA ILE A 17 -0.98 -27.07 9.61
C ILE A 17 -2.16 -26.55 8.79
N LEU A 18 -2.69 -27.34 7.84
CA LEU A 18 -3.86 -26.98 7.03
C LEU A 18 -5.12 -26.82 7.90
N LYS A 19 -5.39 -27.74 8.84
CA LYS A 19 -6.47 -27.61 9.84
C LYS A 19 -6.33 -26.32 10.65
N ALA A 20 -5.17 -26.09 11.28
CA ALA A 20 -4.94 -24.91 12.10
C ALA A 20 -5.00 -23.59 11.30
N ALA A 21 -4.56 -23.61 10.04
CA ALA A 21 -4.65 -22.47 9.13
C ALA A 21 -6.11 -22.19 8.70
N VAL A 22 -6.94 -23.22 8.47
CA VAL A 22 -8.38 -23.05 8.20
C VAL A 22 -9.10 -22.54 9.45
N MET A 23 -8.77 -23.01 10.65
CA MET A 23 -9.31 -22.48 11.91
C MET A 23 -9.00 -20.98 12.09
N LYS A 24 -7.83 -20.49 11.64
CA LYS A 24 -7.46 -19.07 11.75
C LYS A 24 -7.95 -18.18 10.59
N TYR A 25 -8.01 -18.70 9.36
CA TYR A 25 -8.22 -17.89 8.16
C TYR A 25 -9.53 -18.19 7.40
N GLY A 26 -10.25 -19.27 7.77
CA GLY A 26 -11.51 -19.69 7.17
C GLY A 26 -11.39 -20.31 5.77
N LYS A 27 -12.45 -20.98 5.33
CA LYS A 27 -12.55 -21.74 4.06
C LYS A 27 -12.48 -20.89 2.76
N ASN A 28 -12.12 -19.60 2.86
CA ASN A 28 -12.10 -18.65 1.75
C ASN A 28 -10.68 -18.11 1.42
N GLN A 29 -9.71 -18.17 2.34
CA GLN A 29 -8.39 -17.53 2.17
C GLN A 29 -7.29 -18.51 1.71
N TRP A 30 -7.58 -19.38 0.74
CA TRP A 30 -6.70 -20.48 0.31
C TRP A 30 -5.28 -20.06 -0.07
N ALA A 31 -5.10 -18.91 -0.73
CA ALA A 31 -3.77 -18.39 -1.07
C ALA A 31 -2.92 -18.05 0.18
N ARG A 32 -3.58 -17.55 1.23
CA ARG A 32 -2.94 -17.26 2.53
C ARG A 32 -2.61 -18.55 3.27
N ILE A 33 -3.48 -19.55 3.20
CA ILE A 33 -3.27 -20.88 3.78
C ILE A 33 -2.08 -21.57 3.10
N SER A 34 -2.03 -21.63 1.76
CA SER A 34 -0.87 -22.20 1.03
C SER A 34 0.43 -21.46 1.28
N SER A 35 0.39 -20.19 1.71
CA SER A 35 1.62 -19.46 2.07
C SER A 35 2.25 -19.93 3.39
N LEU A 36 1.63 -20.87 4.12
CA LEU A 36 2.18 -21.60 5.27
C LEU A 36 2.70 -23.02 4.90
N LEU A 37 2.46 -23.49 3.67
CA LEU A 37 2.77 -24.85 3.22
C LEU A 37 3.66 -24.80 1.98
N VAL A 38 4.97 -24.79 2.19
CA VAL A 38 6.00 -24.44 1.18
C VAL A 38 5.79 -25.13 -0.17
N ARG A 39 5.44 -26.43 -0.15
CA ARG A 39 5.36 -27.30 -1.34
C ARG A 39 3.94 -27.50 -1.88
N LYS A 40 2.90 -26.92 -1.25
CA LYS A 40 1.48 -27.13 -1.64
C LYS A 40 0.82 -25.84 -2.17
N SER A 41 0.13 -25.95 -3.30
CA SER A 41 -0.57 -24.84 -3.96
C SER A 41 -1.92 -24.51 -3.30
N ALA A 42 -2.43 -23.28 -3.49
CA ALA A 42 -3.76 -22.88 -3.02
C ALA A 42 -4.89 -23.78 -3.55
N LYS A 43 -4.76 -24.27 -4.81
CA LYS A 43 -5.70 -25.24 -5.40
C LYS A 43 -5.64 -26.59 -4.68
N GLN A 44 -4.43 -27.08 -4.39
CA GLN A 44 -4.17 -28.34 -3.70
C GLN A 44 -4.67 -28.28 -2.25
N CYS A 45 -4.41 -27.18 -1.52
CA CYS A 45 -4.93 -26.96 -0.17
C CYS A 45 -6.48 -26.94 -0.13
N LYS A 46 -7.12 -26.32 -1.13
CA LYS A 46 -8.58 -26.32 -1.26
C LYS A 46 -9.12 -27.73 -1.54
N ALA A 47 -8.53 -28.44 -2.50
CA ALA A 47 -8.95 -29.79 -2.85
C ALA A 47 -8.75 -30.76 -1.68
N ARG A 48 -7.58 -30.75 -1.01
CA ARG A 48 -7.31 -31.53 0.20
C ARG A 48 -8.35 -31.29 1.30
N TRP A 49 -8.79 -30.04 1.46
CA TRP A 49 -9.86 -29.73 2.41
C TRP A 49 -11.18 -30.42 2.03
N TYR A 50 -11.68 -30.21 0.82
CA TYR A 50 -13.00 -30.71 0.42
C TYR A 50 -13.04 -32.21 0.07
N GLU A 51 -11.91 -32.86 -0.22
CA GLU A 51 -11.83 -34.29 -0.51
C GLU A 51 -11.37 -35.14 0.70
N TRP A 52 -10.71 -34.55 1.72
CA TRP A 52 -10.21 -35.31 2.88
C TRP A 52 -10.36 -34.64 4.26
N LEU A 53 -10.23 -33.31 4.43
CA LEU A 53 -10.14 -32.72 5.78
C LEU A 53 -11.41 -32.10 6.36
N ASP A 54 -12.44 -31.80 5.55
CA ASP A 54 -13.68 -31.25 6.06
C ASP A 54 -14.40 -32.27 6.98
N PRO A 55 -14.74 -31.93 8.23
CA PRO A 55 -15.43 -32.84 9.16
C PRO A 55 -16.78 -33.38 8.65
N SER A 56 -17.34 -32.78 7.61
CA SER A 56 -18.57 -33.25 6.93
C SER A 56 -18.36 -34.55 6.13
N ILE A 57 -17.11 -34.97 5.89
CA ILE A 57 -16.78 -36.13 5.05
C ILE A 57 -16.84 -37.43 5.87
N LYS A 58 -17.78 -38.32 5.56
CA LYS A 58 -17.83 -39.67 6.13
C LYS A 58 -16.61 -40.49 5.69
N LYS A 59 -15.78 -40.90 6.65
CA LYS A 59 -14.66 -41.85 6.46
C LYS A 59 -14.90 -43.22 7.09
N THR A 60 -16.11 -43.46 7.60
CA THR A 60 -16.56 -44.79 8.02
C THR A 60 -16.68 -45.73 6.83
N GLU A 61 -16.80 -47.02 7.11
CA GLU A 61 -17.21 -48.03 6.12
C GLU A 61 -18.49 -47.65 5.37
N TRP A 62 -18.69 -48.27 4.21
CA TRP A 62 -19.88 -48.07 3.38
C TRP A 62 -21.06 -48.90 3.90
N THR A 63 -22.21 -48.26 4.05
CA THR A 63 -23.45 -48.95 4.39
C THR A 63 -24.12 -49.52 3.14
N ARG A 64 -24.86 -50.63 3.29
CA ARG A 64 -25.58 -51.27 2.17
C ARG A 64 -26.54 -50.30 1.46
N GLU A 65 -27.20 -49.42 2.21
CA GLU A 65 -28.07 -48.36 1.67
C GLU A 65 -27.30 -47.31 0.84
N GLU A 66 -26.05 -47.01 1.19
CA GLU A 66 -25.18 -46.13 0.39
C GLU A 66 -24.72 -46.82 -0.90
N ASP A 67 -24.41 -48.13 -0.85
CA ASP A 67 -24.01 -48.92 -2.03
C ASP A 67 -25.16 -49.12 -3.03
N GLU A 68 -26.35 -49.53 -2.56
CA GLU A 68 -27.52 -49.72 -3.43
C GLU A 68 -27.95 -48.39 -4.09
N LYS A 69 -27.87 -47.28 -3.35
CA LYS A 69 -28.11 -45.92 -3.86
C LYS A 69 -27.03 -45.49 -4.85
N LEU A 70 -25.75 -45.80 -4.59
CA LEU A 70 -24.63 -45.50 -5.48
C LEU A 70 -24.80 -46.21 -6.84
N LEU A 71 -25.11 -47.52 -6.83
CA LEU A 71 -25.34 -48.31 -8.04
C LEU A 71 -26.55 -47.80 -8.84
N HIS A 72 -27.66 -47.47 -8.16
CA HIS A 72 -28.85 -46.92 -8.80
C HIS A 72 -28.57 -45.57 -9.47
N LEU A 73 -27.89 -44.64 -8.77
CA LEU A 73 -27.56 -43.32 -9.31
C LEU A 73 -26.49 -43.37 -10.41
N ALA A 74 -25.52 -44.28 -10.32
CA ALA A 74 -24.51 -44.48 -11.38
C ALA A 74 -25.15 -45.03 -12.67
N LYS A 75 -26.18 -45.88 -12.55
CA LYS A 75 -26.97 -46.37 -13.69
C LYS A 75 -27.86 -45.29 -14.31
N LEU A 76 -28.41 -44.37 -13.51
CA LEU A 76 -29.22 -43.25 -14.00
C LEU A 76 -28.39 -42.09 -14.58
N MET A 77 -27.20 -41.82 -14.02
CA MET A 77 -26.32 -40.71 -14.43
C MET A 77 -24.89 -41.21 -14.67
N PRO A 78 -24.63 -41.90 -15.81
CA PRO A 78 -23.33 -42.48 -16.11
C PRO A 78 -22.17 -41.49 -15.94
N THR A 79 -21.15 -41.91 -15.17
CA THR A 79 -19.90 -41.19 -14.85
C THR A 79 -20.03 -39.79 -14.20
N GLN A 80 -21.23 -39.33 -13.82
CA GLN A 80 -21.44 -38.00 -13.24
C GLN A 80 -21.15 -37.92 -11.72
N TRP A 81 -19.95 -38.36 -11.29
CA TRP A 81 -19.58 -38.51 -9.88
C TRP A 81 -19.73 -37.24 -9.03
N ARG A 82 -19.55 -36.05 -9.63
CA ARG A 82 -19.76 -34.76 -8.94
C ARG A 82 -21.23 -34.47 -8.64
N THR A 83 -22.16 -35.01 -9.42
CA THR A 83 -23.62 -34.90 -9.23
C THR A 83 -24.14 -35.97 -8.26
N ILE A 84 -23.58 -37.18 -8.34
CA ILE A 84 -23.96 -38.33 -7.49
C ILE A 84 -23.50 -38.13 -6.03
N ALA A 85 -22.27 -37.65 -5.82
CA ALA A 85 -21.63 -37.56 -4.50
C ALA A 85 -22.46 -36.80 -3.43
N PRO A 86 -23.03 -35.60 -3.70
CA PRO A 86 -23.90 -34.90 -2.76
C PRO A 86 -25.17 -35.69 -2.36
N ILE A 87 -25.69 -36.54 -3.24
CA ILE A 87 -26.93 -37.32 -3.03
C ILE A 87 -26.64 -38.58 -2.18
N VAL A 88 -25.44 -39.16 -2.33
CA VAL A 88 -24.96 -40.29 -1.52
C VAL A 88 -24.42 -39.83 -0.16
N GLY A 89 -23.88 -38.61 -0.07
CA GLY A 89 -23.27 -38.07 1.16
C GLY A 89 -21.81 -38.54 1.38
N ARG A 90 -21.08 -38.74 0.28
CA ARG A 90 -19.67 -39.15 0.20
C ARG A 90 -18.93 -38.25 -0.81
N THR A 91 -17.60 -38.29 -0.90
CA THR A 91 -16.87 -37.49 -1.90
C THR A 91 -16.90 -38.12 -3.30
N PRO A 92 -16.71 -37.35 -4.40
CA PRO A 92 -16.71 -37.91 -5.76
C PRO A 92 -15.67 -39.03 -5.96
N SER A 93 -14.48 -38.89 -5.37
CA SER A 93 -13.45 -39.92 -5.42
C SER A 93 -13.83 -41.17 -4.61
N GLN A 94 -14.44 -41.03 -3.43
CA GLN A 94 -14.95 -42.16 -2.66
C GLN A 94 -16.04 -42.93 -3.43
N CYS A 95 -16.97 -42.22 -4.08
CA CYS A 95 -18.03 -42.83 -4.88
C CYS A 95 -17.47 -43.64 -6.06
N LEU A 96 -16.52 -43.08 -6.81
CA LEU A 96 -15.88 -43.77 -7.93
C LEU A 96 -15.12 -45.01 -7.47
N GLU A 97 -14.23 -44.88 -6.47
CA GLU A 97 -13.42 -46.00 -5.96
C GLU A 97 -14.30 -47.13 -5.39
N ARG A 98 -15.42 -46.80 -4.75
CA ARG A 98 -16.39 -47.80 -4.28
C ARG A 98 -17.12 -48.47 -5.44
N TYR A 99 -17.55 -47.72 -6.44
CA TYR A 99 -18.25 -48.25 -7.61
C TYR A 99 -17.36 -49.20 -8.43
N GLU A 100 -16.10 -48.83 -8.69
CA GLU A 100 -15.11 -49.69 -9.34
C GLU A 100 -14.94 -51.00 -8.55
N LYS A 101 -14.73 -50.92 -7.23
CA LYS A 101 -14.62 -52.12 -6.38
C LYS A 101 -15.88 -52.98 -6.32
N LEU A 102 -17.07 -52.41 -6.51
CA LEU A 102 -18.33 -53.17 -6.58
C LEU A 102 -18.49 -53.86 -7.94
N LEU A 103 -17.99 -53.27 -9.04
CA LEU A 103 -17.92 -53.94 -10.34
C LEU A 103 -16.85 -55.04 -10.34
N ASP A 104 -15.64 -54.76 -9.86
CA ASP A 104 -14.56 -55.76 -9.77
C ASP A 104 -14.99 -56.98 -8.95
N ALA A 105 -15.68 -56.77 -7.82
CA ALA A 105 -16.21 -57.83 -6.96
C ALA A 105 -17.48 -58.54 -7.50
N ALA A 106 -17.99 -58.10 -8.65
CA ALA A 106 -19.01 -58.81 -9.44
C ALA A 106 -18.36 -59.55 -10.62
N CYS A 107 -17.48 -58.89 -11.39
CA CYS A 107 -16.72 -59.50 -12.48
C CYS A 107 -15.88 -60.70 -12.00
N ALA A 108 -15.20 -60.58 -10.85
CA ALA A 108 -14.42 -61.67 -10.26
C ALA A 108 -15.28 -62.81 -9.63
N LYS A 109 -16.60 -62.80 -9.85
CA LYS A 109 -17.52 -63.91 -9.54
C LYS A 109 -18.19 -64.49 -10.79
N ASP A 110 -17.98 -63.89 -11.95
CA ASP A 110 -18.41 -64.41 -13.24
C ASP A 110 -17.39 -65.48 -13.68
N GLU A 111 -17.84 -66.60 -14.24
CA GLU A 111 -16.96 -67.77 -14.49
C GLU A 111 -15.89 -67.52 -15.58
N ASN A 112 -15.93 -66.39 -16.27
CA ASN A 112 -14.98 -65.96 -17.30
C ASN A 112 -13.80 -65.09 -16.78
N TYR A 113 -13.64 -64.88 -15.47
CA TYR A 113 -12.59 -64.01 -14.95
C TYR A 113 -11.24 -64.73 -14.71
N GLU A 114 -10.32 -64.61 -15.66
CA GLU A 114 -8.94 -65.09 -15.55
C GLU A 114 -8.04 -64.10 -14.74
N PRO A 115 -7.44 -64.51 -13.60
CA PRO A 115 -6.56 -63.63 -12.82
C PRO A 115 -5.27 -63.17 -13.52
N ASN A 116 -4.94 -63.72 -14.70
CA ASN A 116 -3.76 -63.38 -15.48
C ASN A 116 -3.95 -62.20 -16.45
N ASP A 117 -5.18 -61.72 -16.68
CA ASP A 117 -5.51 -60.94 -17.88
C ASP A 117 -4.89 -59.53 -17.93
N ASP A 118 -4.57 -58.91 -16.79
CA ASP A 118 -3.53 -57.86 -16.70
C ASP A 118 -3.05 -57.62 -15.24
N PRO A 119 -1.89 -58.16 -14.84
CA PRO A 119 -1.39 -58.00 -13.48
C PRO A 119 -0.82 -56.60 -13.16
N ARG A 120 -0.69 -55.67 -14.13
CA ARG A 120 0.01 -54.37 -13.94
C ARG A 120 -0.58 -53.16 -14.68
N LYS A 121 -1.92 -53.00 -14.71
CA LYS A 121 -2.57 -51.70 -15.05
C LYS A 121 -2.21 -50.54 -14.10
N LEU A 122 -1.62 -50.84 -12.93
CA LEU A 122 -1.00 -49.86 -12.03
C LEU A 122 0.24 -49.22 -12.67
N ARG A 123 0.06 -48.03 -13.25
CA ARG A 123 1.09 -47.25 -13.96
C ARG A 123 2.36 -47.01 -13.12
N PRO A 124 3.49 -47.70 -13.39
CA PRO A 124 4.68 -47.58 -12.55
C PRO A 124 5.44 -46.27 -12.83
N GLY A 125 5.75 -45.51 -11.78
CA GLY A 125 6.57 -44.29 -11.88
C GLY A 125 5.82 -43.01 -12.26
N GLU A 126 4.52 -43.08 -12.58
CA GLU A 126 3.70 -41.86 -12.79
C GLU A 126 3.40 -41.12 -11.48
N ILE A 127 3.27 -39.80 -11.57
CA ILE A 127 2.78 -38.97 -10.47
C ILE A 127 1.26 -39.12 -10.39
N ASP A 128 0.77 -39.52 -9.23
CA ASP A 128 -0.67 -39.59 -8.91
C ASP A 128 -1.39 -38.28 -9.31
N PRO A 129 -2.45 -38.33 -10.15
CA PRO A 129 -3.22 -37.14 -10.51
C PRO A 129 -4.02 -36.52 -9.34
N ASN A 130 -4.42 -37.31 -8.33
CA ASN A 130 -5.34 -36.90 -7.26
C ASN A 130 -4.84 -37.26 -5.83
N PRO A 131 -3.60 -36.86 -5.44
CA PRO A 131 -3.04 -37.20 -4.13
C PRO A 131 -3.82 -36.60 -2.95
N GLU A 132 -4.65 -35.59 -3.19
CA GLU A 132 -5.55 -34.97 -2.21
C GLU A 132 -6.60 -35.91 -1.61
N SER A 133 -6.94 -37.02 -2.29
CA SER A 133 -7.94 -37.99 -1.84
C SER A 133 -7.40 -39.07 -0.89
N LYS A 134 -6.07 -39.29 -0.87
CA LYS A 134 -5.44 -40.43 -0.17
C LYS A 134 -5.12 -40.13 1.30
N PRO A 135 -5.01 -41.15 2.17
CA PRO A 135 -4.52 -40.97 3.54
C PRO A 135 -3.19 -40.21 3.59
N ALA A 136 -3.02 -39.38 4.62
CA ALA A 136 -1.74 -38.71 4.86
C ALA A 136 -0.66 -39.74 5.22
N ARG A 137 0.59 -39.50 4.80
CA ARG A 137 1.72 -40.27 5.34
C ARG A 137 1.97 -39.85 6.80
N PRO A 138 2.18 -40.81 7.72
CA PRO A 138 2.70 -40.52 9.05
C PRO A 138 4.00 -39.70 8.98
N ASP A 139 4.21 -38.86 9.98
CA ASP A 139 5.41 -38.04 10.10
C ASP A 139 6.62 -38.92 10.49
N PRO A 140 7.82 -38.73 9.88
CA PRO A 140 9.02 -39.50 10.22
C PRO A 140 9.54 -39.18 11.63
N VAL A 141 10.29 -40.11 12.23
CA VAL A 141 10.83 -39.93 13.61
C VAL A 141 11.86 -38.80 13.66
N ASP A 142 12.71 -38.68 12.64
CA ASP A 142 13.49 -37.47 12.41
C ASP A 142 12.87 -36.70 11.23
N MET A 143 12.29 -35.53 11.55
CA MET A 143 11.67 -34.61 10.60
C MET A 143 12.74 -33.88 9.79
N ASP A 144 12.48 -33.58 8.53
CA ASP A 144 13.43 -32.80 7.72
C ASP A 144 13.50 -31.31 8.17
N GLU A 145 14.54 -30.58 7.76
CA GLU A 145 14.69 -29.17 8.13
C GLU A 145 13.56 -28.30 7.56
N ASP A 146 13.09 -28.62 6.34
CA ASP A 146 11.92 -28.00 5.70
C ASP A 146 10.67 -28.11 6.61
N GLU A 147 10.39 -29.29 7.18
CA GLU A 147 9.29 -29.53 8.11
C GLU A 147 9.45 -28.82 9.45
N LYS A 148 10.67 -28.88 10.02
CA LYS A 148 11.01 -28.21 11.29
C LYS A 148 10.84 -26.68 11.14
N GLU A 149 11.31 -26.09 10.04
CA GLU A 149 11.09 -24.67 9.72
C GLU A 149 9.61 -24.37 9.47
N MET A 150 8.93 -25.15 8.64
CA MET A 150 7.50 -24.98 8.29
C MET A 150 6.60 -24.99 9.54
N LEU A 151 6.84 -25.92 10.49
CA LEU A 151 6.15 -25.95 11.78
C LEU A 151 6.44 -24.71 12.63
N SER A 152 7.69 -24.23 12.63
CA SER A 152 8.09 -23.01 13.37
C SER A 152 7.43 -21.76 12.80
N GLU A 153 7.39 -21.62 11.47
CA GLU A 153 6.73 -20.50 10.78
C GLU A 153 5.22 -20.57 10.98
N ALA A 154 4.60 -21.76 10.86
CA ALA A 154 3.18 -21.95 11.13
C ALA A 154 2.82 -21.47 12.55
N ARG A 155 3.56 -21.91 13.58
CA ARG A 155 3.39 -21.44 14.97
C ARG A 155 3.52 -19.92 15.09
N ALA A 156 4.57 -19.32 14.52
CA ALA A 156 4.80 -17.88 14.57
C ALA A 156 3.70 -17.06 13.84
N ARG A 157 3.23 -17.53 12.68
CA ARG A 157 2.15 -16.91 11.90
C ARG A 157 0.78 -17.10 12.56
N LEU A 158 0.54 -18.23 13.23
CA LEU A 158 -0.69 -18.49 13.99
C LEU A 158 -0.74 -17.61 15.26
N ALA A 159 0.36 -17.47 16.01
CA ALA A 159 0.42 -16.59 17.17
C ALA A 159 0.29 -15.09 16.81
N ASN A 160 0.76 -14.66 15.63
CA ASN A 160 0.78 -13.25 15.26
C ASN A 160 -0.62 -12.71 14.86
N THR A 161 -1.16 -11.79 15.66
CA THR A 161 -2.39 -11.02 15.37
C THR A 161 -2.13 -9.54 15.06
N ARG A 162 -0.92 -9.02 15.30
CA ARG A 162 -0.63 -7.57 15.28
C ARG A 162 -0.04 -7.12 13.93
N GLY A 163 -0.73 -6.19 13.26
CA GLY A 163 -0.25 -5.54 12.02
C GLY A 163 0.93 -4.56 12.23
N LYS A 164 1.55 -4.12 11.12
CA LYS A 164 2.76 -3.25 11.12
C LYS A 164 2.62 -1.99 11.99
N LYS A 165 1.48 -1.29 11.94
CA LYS A 165 1.22 -0.07 12.74
C LYS A 165 1.19 -0.36 14.25
N ALA A 166 0.57 -1.46 14.68
CA ALA A 166 0.53 -1.87 16.08
C ALA A 166 1.91 -2.28 16.60
N LYS A 167 2.69 -3.05 15.81
CA LYS A 167 4.07 -3.40 16.16
C LYS A 167 5.00 -2.17 16.22
N ARG A 168 4.80 -1.17 15.35
CA ARG A 168 5.51 0.12 15.43
C ARG A 168 5.17 0.87 16.72
N LYS A 169 3.87 1.12 16.99
CA LYS A 169 3.44 1.89 18.18
C LYS A 169 3.83 1.22 19.50
N ALA A 170 3.91 -0.11 19.54
CA ALA A 170 4.41 -0.83 20.71
C ALA A 170 5.90 -0.54 21.00
N ARG A 171 6.76 -0.61 19.98
CA ARG A 171 8.19 -0.27 20.12
C ARG A 171 8.43 1.21 20.37
N GLU A 172 7.59 2.07 19.77
CA GLU A 172 7.59 3.51 19.99
C GLU A 172 7.29 3.84 21.46
N LYS A 173 6.26 3.24 22.06
CA LYS A 173 5.97 3.32 23.49
C LYS A 173 7.16 2.82 24.35
N GLN A 174 7.74 1.67 24.02
CA GLN A 174 8.90 1.14 24.77
C GLN A 174 10.12 2.08 24.71
N LEU A 175 10.37 2.71 23.56
CA LEU A 175 11.45 3.70 23.41
C LEU A 175 11.13 5.02 24.13
N GLU A 176 9.85 5.42 24.20
CA GLU A 176 9.39 6.57 24.99
C GLU A 176 9.56 6.31 26.49
N GLU A 177 9.18 5.12 26.98
CA GLU A 177 9.39 4.69 28.37
C GLU A 177 10.89 4.65 28.72
N ALA A 178 11.73 4.06 27.87
CA ALA A 178 13.18 4.03 28.05
C ALA A 178 13.81 5.45 28.07
N ARG A 179 13.38 6.34 27.15
CA ARG A 179 13.81 7.75 27.13
C ARG A 179 13.36 8.50 28.39
N ARG A 180 12.13 8.27 28.85
CA ARG A 180 11.59 8.86 30.09
C ARG A 180 12.41 8.42 31.30
N LEU A 181 12.76 7.13 31.40
CA LEU A 181 13.60 6.61 32.49
C LEU A 181 15.02 7.19 32.44
N ALA A 182 15.69 7.20 31.29
CA ALA A 182 17.02 7.78 31.14
C ALA A 182 17.05 9.30 31.44
N SER A 183 16.01 10.04 31.02
CA SER A 183 15.85 11.45 31.35
C SER A 183 15.59 11.68 32.84
N LEU A 184 14.79 10.83 33.49
CA LEU A 184 14.55 10.87 34.93
C LEU A 184 15.82 10.54 35.74
N GLN A 185 16.61 9.56 35.30
CA GLN A 185 17.90 9.24 35.90
C GLN A 185 18.85 10.44 35.83
N LYS A 186 19.11 10.98 34.63
CA LYS A 186 19.97 12.16 34.46
C LYS A 186 19.49 13.37 35.27
N ARG A 187 18.17 13.54 35.44
CA ARG A 187 17.59 14.60 36.28
C ARG A 187 17.78 14.33 37.78
N ARG A 188 17.71 13.07 38.23
CA ARG A 188 18.03 12.67 39.61
C ARG A 188 19.51 12.91 39.92
N GLU A 189 20.40 12.48 39.03
CA GLU A 189 21.86 12.68 39.15
C GLU A 189 22.21 14.17 39.24
N LEU A 190 21.72 14.99 38.31
CA LEU A 190 21.96 16.44 38.32
C LEU A 190 21.39 17.11 39.58
N LYS A 191 20.19 16.72 40.06
CA LYS A 191 19.62 17.29 41.28
C LYS A 191 20.33 16.81 42.55
N ALA A 192 20.81 15.57 42.60
CA ALA A 192 21.65 15.07 43.70
C ALA A 192 23.00 15.80 43.76
N ALA A 193 23.53 16.22 42.60
CA ALA A 193 24.70 17.11 42.51
C ALA A 193 24.36 18.61 42.70
N GLY A 194 23.13 18.98 43.07
CA GLY A 194 22.70 20.37 43.31
C GLY A 194 22.51 21.24 42.05
N ILE A 195 22.56 20.68 40.84
CA ILE A 195 22.56 21.42 39.57
C ILE A 195 21.13 21.61 39.03
N ASP A 196 20.41 22.60 39.55
CA ASP A 196 19.03 22.93 39.15
C ASP A 196 18.92 23.53 37.73
N ASN A 197 18.88 22.65 36.73
CA ASN A 197 18.69 23.00 35.33
C ASN A 197 17.25 23.47 35.04
N ARG A 198 17.02 24.79 35.00
CA ARG A 198 15.77 25.40 34.51
C ARG A 198 15.45 24.95 33.08
N HIS A 199 14.45 24.09 32.94
CA HIS A 199 13.97 23.63 31.64
C HIS A 199 13.15 24.73 30.93
N LYS A 200 13.46 25.02 29.66
CA LYS A 200 12.59 25.86 28.82
C LYS A 200 11.27 25.12 28.54
N LYS A 201 10.18 25.49 29.22
CA LYS A 201 8.82 25.06 28.84
C LYS A 201 8.57 25.50 27.38
N ARG A 202 8.60 24.55 26.43
CA ARG A 202 8.08 24.82 25.07
C ARG A 202 6.59 25.13 25.20
N LYS A 203 6.14 26.28 24.69
CA LYS A 203 4.71 26.62 24.62
C LYS A 203 3.98 25.54 23.82
N ARG A 204 3.20 24.70 24.52
CA ARG A 204 2.41 23.62 23.93
C ARG A 204 1.04 24.19 23.56
N LYS A 205 0.48 23.80 22.40
CA LYS A 205 -0.91 24.10 22.06
C LYS A 205 -1.81 23.17 22.92
N GLY A 206 -2.40 23.71 23.98
CA GLY A 206 -3.27 22.98 24.92
C GLY A 206 -3.05 23.35 26.39
N ILE A 207 -3.97 22.90 27.24
CA ILE A 207 -4.00 23.11 28.70
C ILE A 207 -2.82 22.42 29.40
N ASP A 208 -2.29 23.04 30.46
CA ASP A 208 -1.28 22.44 31.36
C ASP A 208 -1.98 21.82 32.57
N TYR A 209 -2.30 20.53 32.47
CA TYR A 209 -3.02 19.69 33.43
C TYR A 209 -2.42 19.68 34.85
N ASN A 210 -1.21 20.20 35.03
CA ASN A 210 -0.52 20.32 36.32
C ASN A 210 -0.55 21.75 36.91
N ALA A 211 -1.12 22.73 36.19
CA ALA A 211 -1.17 24.13 36.58
C ALA A 211 -2.60 24.66 36.77
N GLU A 212 -3.58 24.08 36.07
CA GLU A 212 -5.00 24.43 36.14
C GLU A 212 -5.86 23.16 36.03
N ILE A 213 -7.07 23.18 36.60
CA ILE A 213 -8.04 22.09 36.43
C ILE A 213 -8.61 22.17 35.00
N PRO A 214 -8.37 21.17 34.12
CA PRO A 214 -8.80 21.25 32.72
C PRO A 214 -10.31 21.28 32.61
N PHE A 215 -10.86 22.34 32.01
CA PHE A 215 -12.31 22.53 31.85
C PHE A 215 -13.07 22.48 33.18
N GLU A 216 -12.53 23.12 34.24
CA GLU A 216 -13.21 23.28 35.53
C GLU A 216 -14.64 23.79 35.34
N LYS A 217 -15.62 22.90 35.55
CA LYS A 217 -17.02 23.29 35.73
C LYS A 217 -17.30 23.31 37.22
N ARG A 218 -17.36 24.51 37.80
CA ARG A 218 -17.73 24.71 39.20
C ARG A 218 -19.06 24.02 39.50
N PRO A 219 -19.22 23.40 40.69
CA PRO A 219 -20.52 22.92 41.14
C PRO A 219 -21.57 24.05 41.03
N PRO A 220 -22.80 23.74 40.59
CA PRO A 220 -23.86 24.76 40.58
C PRO A 220 -24.12 25.23 42.03
N PRO A 221 -24.30 26.53 42.27
CA PRO A 221 -24.59 27.03 43.61
C PRO A 221 -25.92 26.44 44.12
N GLY A 222 -25.87 25.83 45.31
CA GLY A 222 -27.03 25.24 45.97
C GLY A 222 -27.70 26.20 46.97
N PHE A 223 -28.71 25.69 47.68
CA PHE A 223 -29.39 26.42 48.76
C PHE A 223 -28.64 26.41 50.10
N TYR A 224 -27.54 25.66 50.20
CA TYR A 224 -26.71 25.54 51.41
C TYR A 224 -25.36 26.22 51.20
N ASP A 225 -24.85 26.87 52.24
CA ASP A 225 -23.52 27.49 52.24
C ASP A 225 -22.44 26.42 52.47
N THR A 226 -21.64 26.14 51.43
CA THR A 226 -20.56 25.15 51.48
C THR A 226 -19.20 25.75 51.79
N VAL A 227 -19.09 27.04 52.14
CA VAL A 227 -17.81 27.72 52.40
C VAL A 227 -17.07 27.14 53.62
N GLY A 228 -17.78 26.46 54.53
CA GLY A 228 -17.20 25.75 55.67
C GLY A 228 -16.88 24.26 55.46
N GLU A 229 -17.16 23.68 54.28
CA GLU A 229 -17.07 22.22 54.05
C GLU A 229 -15.72 21.74 53.48
N ASP A 230 -14.75 22.63 53.27
CA ASP A 230 -13.42 22.29 52.76
C ASP A 230 -12.71 21.29 53.68
N ARG A 231 -12.59 20.03 53.23
CA ARG A 231 -11.84 19.01 53.96
C ARG A 231 -10.37 19.43 54.10
N PRO A 232 -9.76 19.28 55.29
CA PRO A 232 -8.34 19.52 55.45
C PRO A 232 -7.57 18.58 54.51
N LEU A 233 -6.62 19.16 53.76
CA LEU A 233 -5.82 18.42 52.78
C LEU A 233 -4.96 17.36 53.48
N GLU A 234 -5.39 16.11 53.36
CA GLU A 234 -4.68 14.94 53.90
C GLU A 234 -3.26 14.90 53.32
N HIS A 235 -2.26 14.76 54.19
CA HIS A 235 -0.86 14.94 53.81
C HIS A 235 -0.32 13.71 53.07
N VAL A 236 -0.61 13.63 51.76
CA VAL A 236 -0.34 12.48 50.90
C VAL A 236 1.13 12.08 50.97
N GLN A 237 1.42 10.96 51.64
CA GLN A 237 2.69 10.27 51.51
C GLN A 237 2.77 9.72 50.08
N PHE A 238 3.50 10.41 49.21
CA PHE A 238 3.67 9.99 47.82
C PHE A 238 4.30 8.59 47.75
N PRO A 239 3.66 7.62 47.10
CA PRO A 239 4.20 6.27 47.00
C PRO A 239 5.59 6.23 46.36
N THR A 240 6.41 5.28 46.81
CA THR A 240 7.82 5.19 46.41
C THR A 240 7.98 4.56 45.03
N THR A 241 7.04 3.71 44.62
CA THR A 241 7.02 3.05 43.31
C THR A 241 5.79 3.43 42.47
N ILE A 242 5.93 3.29 41.15
CA ILE A 242 4.81 3.51 40.21
C ILE A 242 3.73 2.44 40.37
N GLU A 243 4.09 1.23 40.83
CA GLU A 243 3.13 0.13 41.02
C GLU A 243 2.27 0.31 42.28
N GLU A 244 2.78 0.98 43.32
CA GLU A 244 1.95 1.46 44.43
C GLU A 244 0.95 2.54 43.98
N LEU A 245 1.35 3.41 43.04
CA LEU A 245 0.52 4.53 42.56
C LEU A 245 -0.54 4.13 41.52
N GLU A 246 -0.21 3.22 40.60
CA GLU A 246 -1.14 2.71 39.57
C GLU A 246 -1.90 1.43 40.01
N GLY A 247 -1.44 0.78 41.07
CA GLY A 247 -1.95 -0.50 41.57
C GLY A 247 -1.49 -1.72 40.75
N ARG A 248 -1.66 -2.92 41.34
CA ARG A 248 -1.31 -4.18 40.67
C ARG A 248 -2.15 -4.39 39.41
N ARG A 249 -1.51 -4.63 38.27
CA ARG A 249 -2.20 -4.79 36.98
C ARG A 249 -2.92 -6.15 36.95
N ARG A 250 -4.14 -6.17 36.41
CA ARG A 250 -5.00 -7.36 36.36
C ARG A 250 -4.33 -8.60 35.76
N VAL A 251 -3.48 -8.41 34.75
CA VAL A 251 -2.73 -9.50 34.08
C VAL A 251 -1.74 -10.20 35.00
N ASP A 252 -1.09 -9.46 35.91
CA ASP A 252 -0.10 -10.04 36.82
C ASP A 252 -0.79 -10.80 37.96
N VAL A 253 -1.93 -10.29 38.45
CA VAL A 253 -2.80 -11.00 39.40
C VAL A 253 -3.38 -12.28 38.78
N GLU A 254 -3.88 -12.21 37.55
CA GLU A 254 -4.39 -13.36 36.81
C GLU A 254 -3.29 -14.40 36.55
N ALA A 255 -2.08 -13.97 36.18
CA ALA A 255 -0.93 -14.86 36.02
C ALA A 255 -0.50 -15.52 37.34
N GLN A 256 -0.59 -14.81 38.47
CA GLN A 256 -0.31 -15.35 39.79
C GLN A 256 -1.33 -16.43 40.17
N LEU A 257 -2.62 -16.19 39.97
CA LEU A 257 -3.70 -17.17 40.22
C LEU A 257 -3.53 -18.42 39.33
N ARG A 258 -3.39 -18.24 38.01
CA ARG A 258 -3.12 -19.36 37.08
C ARG A 258 -1.89 -20.18 37.48
N LYS A 259 -0.82 -19.54 37.99
CA LYS A 259 0.37 -20.24 38.50
C LYS A 259 0.07 -21.05 39.76
N GLN A 260 -0.77 -20.55 40.67
CA GLN A 260 -1.26 -21.31 41.82
C GLN A 260 -2.11 -22.50 41.39
N ASP A 261 -3.02 -22.33 40.43
CA ASP A 261 -3.93 -23.41 40.01
C ASP A 261 -3.21 -24.50 39.20
N ILE A 262 -2.23 -24.13 38.37
CA ILE A 262 -1.30 -25.09 37.75
C ILE A 262 -0.50 -25.84 38.83
N ALA A 263 -0.07 -25.18 39.90
CA ALA A 263 0.63 -25.83 41.01
C ALA A 263 -0.29 -26.80 41.78
N LYS A 264 -1.51 -26.39 42.14
CA LYS A 264 -2.54 -27.23 42.77
C LYS A 264 -2.82 -28.48 41.92
N ASN A 265 -3.13 -28.30 40.64
CA ASN A 265 -3.42 -29.41 39.72
C ASN A 265 -2.21 -30.35 39.55
N LYS A 266 -0.98 -29.82 39.51
CA LYS A 266 0.24 -30.64 39.44
C LYS A 266 0.54 -31.38 40.75
N ILE A 267 0.13 -30.84 41.90
CA ILE A 267 0.23 -31.53 43.20
C ILE A 267 -0.83 -32.64 43.26
N LEU A 268 -2.07 -32.35 42.89
CA LEU A 268 -3.18 -33.32 42.81
C LEU A 268 -2.81 -34.51 41.92
N GLN A 269 -2.36 -34.26 40.67
CA GLN A 269 -1.87 -35.28 39.75
C GLN A 269 -0.68 -36.11 40.29
N ARG A 270 0.07 -35.60 41.27
CA ARG A 270 1.17 -36.32 41.92
C ARG A 270 0.71 -37.17 43.10
N GLN A 271 -0.38 -36.79 43.75
CA GLN A 271 -1.03 -37.54 44.83
C GLN A 271 -1.92 -38.66 44.25
N ASP A 272 -2.69 -38.35 43.21
CA ASP A 272 -3.51 -39.30 42.45
C ASP A 272 -2.73 -40.19 41.46
N ALA A 273 -1.39 -40.27 41.57
CA ALA A 273 -0.56 -41.06 40.66
C ALA A 273 -1.02 -42.55 40.53
N PRO A 274 -1.45 -43.26 41.59
CA PRO A 274 -2.00 -44.61 41.44
C PRO A 274 -3.31 -44.65 40.65
N ALA A 275 -4.21 -43.69 40.87
CA ALA A 275 -5.49 -43.60 40.18
C ALA A 275 -5.30 -43.22 38.71
N ALA A 276 -4.38 -42.30 38.40
CA ALA A 276 -4.04 -41.90 37.04
C ALA A 276 -3.44 -43.06 36.23
N ILE A 277 -2.57 -43.88 36.83
CA ILE A 277 -2.03 -45.10 36.19
C ILE A 277 -3.15 -46.13 35.96
N MET A 278 -4.03 -46.33 36.95
CA MET A 278 -5.16 -47.27 36.83
C MET A 278 -6.15 -46.83 35.75
N GLN A 279 -6.39 -45.52 35.61
CA GLN A 279 -7.24 -44.94 34.56
C GLN A 279 -6.57 -45.00 33.17
N ALA A 280 -5.25 -44.77 33.10
CA ALA A 280 -4.48 -44.91 31.86
C ALA A 280 -4.48 -46.36 31.35
N ASN A 281 -4.25 -47.34 32.23
CA ASN A 281 -4.32 -48.76 31.87
C ASN A 281 -5.73 -49.13 31.38
N LYS A 282 -6.78 -48.66 32.06
CA LYS A 282 -8.19 -48.88 31.69
C LYS A 282 -8.62 -48.20 30.37
N LEU A 283 -7.85 -47.22 29.88
CA LEU A 283 -8.02 -46.60 28.56
C LEU A 283 -7.21 -47.30 27.46
N ASN A 284 -6.25 -48.15 27.83
CA ASN A 284 -5.38 -48.90 26.91
C ASN A 284 -5.83 -50.37 26.75
N ASP A 285 -6.95 -50.74 27.37
CA ASP A 285 -7.48 -52.10 27.49
C ASP A 285 -8.40 -52.43 26.28
N PRO A 286 -8.03 -53.36 25.39
CA PRO A 286 -8.67 -53.47 24.07
C PRO A 286 -10.13 -53.91 24.12
N GLU A 287 -10.56 -54.65 25.15
CA GLU A 287 -11.96 -55.07 25.28
C GLU A 287 -12.92 -53.89 25.54
N ALA A 288 -12.45 -52.82 26.20
CA ALA A 288 -13.27 -51.68 26.56
C ALA A 288 -13.82 -50.92 25.34
N VAL A 289 -13.10 -50.97 24.22
CA VAL A 289 -13.49 -50.33 22.93
C VAL A 289 -14.79 -50.92 22.37
N THR A 290 -15.12 -52.17 22.71
CA THR A 290 -16.32 -52.86 22.20
C THR A 290 -17.64 -52.37 22.83
N ARG A 291 -17.59 -51.76 24.03
CA ARG A 291 -18.79 -51.35 24.79
C ARG A 291 -18.99 -49.85 24.71
N ARG A 292 -19.92 -49.41 23.86
CA ARG A 292 -20.33 -48.01 23.71
C ARG A 292 -20.68 -47.40 25.07
N SER A 293 -19.92 -46.39 25.51
CA SER A 293 -20.19 -45.68 26.75
C SER A 293 -21.45 -44.81 26.65
N LYS A 294 -22.22 -44.75 27.74
CA LYS A 294 -23.41 -43.90 27.82
C LYS A 294 -22.97 -42.43 27.86
N LEU A 295 -23.73 -41.55 27.18
CA LEU A 295 -23.37 -40.13 27.04
C LEU A 295 -23.36 -39.41 28.39
N MET A 296 -22.17 -39.24 28.98
CA MET A 296 -21.95 -38.42 30.16
C MET A 296 -21.69 -36.97 29.73
N LEU A 297 -22.65 -36.09 29.97
CA LEU A 297 -22.45 -34.65 29.84
C LEU A 297 -21.54 -34.15 30.98
N PRO A 298 -20.80 -33.04 30.79
CA PRO A 298 -20.09 -32.38 31.89
C PRO A 298 -21.09 -31.97 33.00
N PRO A 299 -20.69 -32.03 34.28
CA PRO A 299 -21.52 -31.48 35.36
C PRO A 299 -21.73 -29.97 35.14
N PRO A 300 -22.87 -29.40 35.58
CA PRO A 300 -23.18 -28.00 35.37
C PRO A 300 -22.11 -27.09 36.00
N GLN A 301 -21.67 -26.08 35.24
CA GLN A 301 -20.66 -25.10 35.68
C GLN A 301 -21.28 -23.93 36.46
N ILE A 302 -22.44 -24.15 37.08
CA ILE A 302 -23.20 -23.17 37.84
C ILE A 302 -23.18 -23.66 39.29
N SER A 303 -22.68 -22.83 40.20
CA SER A 303 -22.66 -23.15 41.63
C SER A 303 -24.07 -23.08 42.24
N ASP A 304 -24.30 -23.78 43.35
CA ASP A 304 -25.61 -23.79 44.02
C ASP A 304 -26.09 -22.36 44.40
N HIS A 305 -25.15 -21.44 44.67
CA HIS A 305 -25.42 -20.03 44.95
C HIS A 305 -25.90 -19.26 43.69
N GLU A 306 -25.33 -19.54 42.52
CA GLU A 306 -25.80 -18.97 41.25
C GLU A 306 -27.15 -19.57 40.84
N LEU A 307 -27.40 -20.84 41.17
CA LEU A 307 -28.73 -21.47 41.06
C LEU A 307 -29.76 -20.80 41.98
N GLU A 308 -29.39 -20.46 43.21
CA GLU A 308 -30.27 -19.75 44.16
C GLU A 308 -30.55 -18.30 43.71
N GLU A 309 -29.57 -17.60 43.11
CA GLU A 309 -29.77 -16.29 42.49
C GLU A 309 -30.65 -16.36 41.24
N ILE A 310 -30.48 -17.38 40.39
CA ILE A 310 -31.35 -17.63 39.23
C ILE A 310 -32.79 -17.95 39.69
N ALA A 311 -32.96 -18.73 40.76
CA ALA A 311 -34.28 -19.00 41.36
C ALA A 311 -34.92 -17.72 41.92
N LYS A 312 -34.16 -16.86 42.59
CA LYS A 312 -34.63 -15.54 43.08
C LYS A 312 -35.01 -14.60 41.94
N MET A 313 -34.27 -14.58 40.83
CA MET A 313 -34.67 -13.81 39.64
C MET A 313 -35.87 -14.42 38.91
N GLY A 314 -36.06 -15.74 38.95
CA GLY A 314 -37.24 -16.41 38.40
C GLY A 314 -38.55 -16.00 39.09
N ASN A 315 -38.49 -15.70 40.39
CA ASN A 315 -39.64 -15.25 41.18
C ASN A 315 -39.86 -13.72 41.15
N ALA A 316 -39.11 -12.96 40.34
CA ALA A 316 -39.29 -11.53 40.15
C ALA A 316 -40.25 -11.17 38.98
N GLY A 317 -41.02 -12.15 38.50
CA GLY A 317 -42.11 -11.96 37.53
C GLY A 317 -43.45 -11.67 38.22
N ASP A 318 -44.20 -10.74 37.65
CA ASP A 318 -45.50 -10.23 38.10
C ASP A 318 -46.45 -11.30 38.69
N PRO A 319 -46.89 -11.17 39.96
CA PRO A 319 -47.77 -12.16 40.61
C PRO A 319 -49.22 -12.14 40.08
N ALA A 320 -49.62 -11.17 39.25
CA ALA A 320 -51.00 -11.00 38.81
C ALA A 320 -51.53 -12.07 37.82
N LEU A 321 -50.71 -13.04 37.40
CA LEU A 321 -51.08 -14.07 36.41
C LEU A 321 -50.96 -15.51 36.95
N ALA A 322 -51.12 -15.70 38.26
CA ALA A 322 -50.98 -17.00 38.93
C ALA A 322 -52.30 -17.70 39.31
N GLU A 323 -53.42 -16.97 39.37
CA GLU A 323 -54.68 -17.46 39.97
C GLU A 323 -55.72 -17.95 38.94
N GLU A 324 -55.58 -17.59 37.65
CA GLU A 324 -56.53 -17.94 36.59
C GLU A 324 -55.93 -18.88 35.52
N LEU A 325 -55.74 -20.16 35.89
CA LEU A 325 -55.94 -21.37 35.03
C LEU A 325 -55.40 -22.63 35.73
N GLY A 326 -56.31 -23.50 36.17
CA GLY A 326 -56.00 -24.72 36.92
C GLY A 326 -55.37 -25.86 36.11
N GLU A 327 -54.81 -26.81 36.87
CA GLU A 327 -54.42 -28.19 36.52
C GLU A 327 -54.33 -28.57 35.03
N GLY A 328 -53.15 -28.34 34.43
CA GLY A 328 -52.81 -28.78 33.07
C GLY A 328 -51.35 -29.23 32.96
N SER A 329 -51.10 -30.33 32.23
CA SER A 329 -49.79 -31.01 32.18
C SER A 329 -48.65 -30.10 31.68
N THR A 330 -47.50 -30.17 32.37
CA THR A 330 -46.30 -29.37 32.09
C THR A 330 -45.76 -29.54 30.66
N ALA A 331 -46.02 -30.68 30.01
CA ALA A 331 -45.60 -30.94 28.63
C ALA A 331 -46.34 -30.08 27.58
N THR A 332 -47.53 -29.56 27.89
CA THR A 332 -48.30 -28.70 26.96
C THR A 332 -47.95 -27.22 27.08
N ARG A 333 -47.58 -26.73 28.28
CA ARG A 333 -47.08 -25.35 28.47
C ARG A 333 -45.79 -25.09 27.66
N THR A 334 -44.99 -26.12 27.37
CA THR A 334 -43.78 -26.02 26.51
C THR A 334 -44.05 -26.05 25.00
N LEU A 335 -45.30 -26.21 24.55
CA LEU A 335 -45.65 -26.31 23.12
C LEU A 335 -46.46 -25.11 22.58
N LEU A 336 -46.93 -24.22 23.46
CA LEU A 336 -47.53 -22.94 23.06
C LEU A 336 -46.44 -21.89 22.86
N ALA A 337 -45.97 -21.75 21.62
CA ALA A 337 -44.94 -20.78 21.26
C ALA A 337 -45.47 -19.34 21.25
N ASN A 338 -44.76 -18.42 21.91
CA ASN A 338 -45.07 -16.98 21.90
C ASN A 338 -44.92 -16.37 20.49
N TYR A 339 -46.04 -16.16 19.81
CA TYR A 339 -46.09 -15.72 18.41
C TYR A 339 -45.76 -14.22 18.17
N SER A 340 -45.07 -13.58 19.11
CA SER A 340 -44.71 -12.15 19.08
C SER A 340 -43.21 -11.87 18.90
N GLN A 341 -42.35 -12.89 18.83
CA GLN A 341 -40.92 -12.72 18.55
C GLN A 341 -40.46 -13.53 17.33
N THR A 342 -40.03 -12.85 16.27
CA THR A 342 -39.36 -13.47 15.13
C THR A 342 -37.84 -13.47 15.35
N PRO A 343 -37.15 -14.62 15.32
CA PRO A 343 -35.73 -14.69 15.64
C PRO A 343 -34.85 -14.26 14.46
N ARG A 344 -33.93 -13.33 14.69
CA ARG A 344 -32.70 -13.20 13.88
C ARG A 344 -31.48 -13.69 14.67
N LEU A 345 -30.57 -14.33 13.94
CA LEU A 345 -29.65 -15.34 14.46
C LEU A 345 -28.42 -14.76 15.17
N GLY A 346 -28.17 -15.20 16.42
CA GLY A 346 -26.82 -15.47 16.95
C GLY A 346 -26.03 -14.34 17.62
N MET A 347 -25.94 -14.40 18.96
CA MET A 347 -24.78 -13.90 19.73
C MET A 347 -24.06 -15.12 20.37
N THR A 348 -22.76 -15.08 20.68
CA THR A 348 -22.12 -14.46 21.87
C THR A 348 -20.58 -14.67 21.77
N PRO A 349 -19.71 -14.21 22.72
CA PRO A 349 -19.63 -12.86 23.31
C PRO A 349 -18.17 -12.27 23.38
N LEU A 350 -18.07 -10.96 23.71
CA LEU A 350 -16.87 -10.21 24.19
C LEU A 350 -15.67 -10.00 23.22
N ARG A 351 -14.93 -8.86 23.22
CA ARG A 351 -14.99 -7.64 24.07
C ARG A 351 -14.45 -6.36 23.35
N THR A 352 -15.26 -5.30 23.25
CA THR A 352 -14.98 -3.82 23.24
C THR A 352 -13.79 -3.22 22.46
N PRO A 353 -13.99 -2.06 21.79
CA PRO A 353 -13.87 -0.77 22.50
C PRO A 353 -15.05 0.23 22.31
N GLN A 354 -15.14 1.24 23.17
CA GLN A 354 -16.00 2.44 23.01
C GLN A 354 -15.57 3.26 21.76
N ARG A 355 -16.44 3.93 20.98
CA ARG A 355 -17.68 4.71 21.20
C ARG A 355 -17.43 6.21 21.46
N THR A 356 -17.74 7.02 20.46
CA THR A 356 -18.15 8.44 20.56
C THR A 356 -19.52 8.61 19.87
N PRO A 357 -20.31 9.64 20.20
CA PRO A 357 -21.77 9.55 20.08
C PRO A 357 -22.33 9.98 18.72
N GLY A 358 -23.41 9.33 18.31
CA GLY A 358 -24.35 9.83 17.31
C GLY A 358 -25.76 9.78 17.91
N GLY A 359 -26.35 10.95 18.18
CA GLY A 359 -27.73 11.04 18.66
C GLY A 359 -28.70 10.80 17.51
N LYS A 360 -29.34 9.63 17.51
CA LYS A 360 -30.49 9.30 16.65
C LYS A 360 -31.43 8.39 17.46
N GLY A 361 -32.50 8.98 17.99
CA GLY A 361 -33.65 8.19 18.41
C GLY A 361 -34.30 7.58 17.17
N ASP A 362 -34.81 6.36 17.28
CA ASP A 362 -35.61 5.77 16.21
C ASP A 362 -36.99 6.42 16.24
N ALA A 363 -37.43 7.01 15.12
CA ALA A 363 -38.65 7.83 15.09
C ALA A 363 -39.88 7.01 15.46
N ILE A 364 -39.92 5.74 15.05
CA ILE A 364 -41.00 4.80 15.38
C ILE A 364 -41.03 4.49 16.89
N MET A 365 -39.86 4.45 17.53
CA MET A 365 -39.76 4.20 18.97
C MET A 365 -40.21 5.42 19.78
N MET A 366 -39.81 6.64 19.36
CA MET A 366 -40.28 7.89 19.97
C MET A 366 -41.78 8.14 19.77
N GLU A 367 -42.33 7.72 18.62
CA GLU A 367 -43.77 7.79 18.36
C GLU A 367 -44.57 6.78 19.20
N ALA A 368 -44.06 5.55 19.36
CA ALA A 368 -44.62 4.57 20.29
C ALA A 368 -44.54 5.03 21.76
N GLU A 369 -43.46 5.70 22.15
CA GLU A 369 -43.26 6.29 23.48
C GLU A 369 -44.24 7.45 23.74
N ASN A 370 -44.48 8.33 22.77
CA ASN A 370 -45.55 9.32 22.81
C ASN A 370 -46.95 8.68 22.94
N LEU A 371 -47.22 7.60 22.20
CA LEU A 371 -48.49 6.87 22.24
C LEU A 371 -48.71 6.13 23.57
N ALA A 372 -47.64 5.70 24.24
CA ALA A 372 -47.68 5.17 25.59
C ALA A 372 -48.03 6.28 26.60
N ARG A 373 -47.32 7.42 26.56
CA ARG A 373 -47.62 8.58 27.42
C ARG A 373 -49.05 9.09 27.28
N LEU A 374 -49.61 9.08 26.06
CA LEU A 374 -51.00 9.44 25.77
C LEU A 374 -52.04 8.39 26.23
N ARG A 375 -51.61 7.19 26.64
CA ARG A 375 -52.47 6.15 27.24
C ARG A 375 -52.35 6.07 28.75
N GLU A 376 -51.18 6.41 29.30
CA GLU A 376 -50.90 6.40 30.73
C GLU A 376 -51.36 7.68 31.45
N SER A 377 -51.44 8.81 30.73
CA SER A 377 -51.97 10.07 31.26
C SER A 377 -53.51 10.11 31.21
N GLN A 378 -54.14 10.58 32.30
CA GLN A 378 -55.58 10.80 32.33
C GLN A 378 -55.96 12.04 31.51
N THR A 379 -57.09 11.98 30.82
CA THR A 379 -57.55 13.05 29.92
C THR A 379 -57.79 14.37 30.68
N PRO A 380 -57.49 15.56 30.10
CA PRO A 380 -57.56 16.85 30.79
C PRO A 380 -58.92 17.24 31.42
N LEU A 381 -60.01 16.56 31.07
CA LEU A 381 -61.33 16.76 31.70
C LEU A 381 -61.34 16.42 33.21
N LEU A 382 -60.32 15.69 33.70
CA LEU A 382 -60.13 15.38 35.13
C LEU A 382 -59.08 16.26 35.84
N GLY A 383 -58.56 17.30 35.18
CA GLY A 383 -57.69 18.31 35.82
C GLY A 383 -56.22 17.91 36.02
N GLY A 384 -55.72 16.91 35.29
CA GLY A 384 -54.30 16.57 35.25
C GLY A 384 -53.50 17.42 34.24
N ASP A 385 -52.21 17.62 34.50
CA ASP A 385 -51.28 18.26 33.57
C ASP A 385 -51.08 17.43 32.29
N ASN A 386 -50.89 18.11 31.15
CA ASN A 386 -50.67 17.45 29.87
C ASN A 386 -49.29 16.76 29.82
N PRO A 387 -49.17 15.55 29.25
CA PRO A 387 -47.88 14.87 29.09
C PRO A 387 -46.97 15.62 28.12
N GLU A 388 -45.68 15.74 28.45
CA GLU A 388 -44.68 16.23 27.50
C GLU A 388 -44.43 15.19 26.39
N LEU A 389 -44.80 15.56 25.16
CA LEU A 389 -44.62 14.73 23.97
C LEU A 389 -43.42 15.20 23.15
N HIS A 390 -42.68 14.25 22.57
CA HIS A 390 -41.65 14.55 21.59
C HIS A 390 -42.27 15.08 20.29
N PRO A 391 -41.69 16.09 19.63
CA PRO A 391 -42.28 16.72 18.44
C PRO A 391 -42.39 15.72 17.28
N SER A 392 -43.62 15.49 16.82
CA SER A 392 -43.96 14.59 15.71
C SER A 392 -44.33 15.39 14.45
N ASP A 393 -43.87 14.92 13.29
CA ASP A 393 -43.86 15.68 12.03
C ASP A 393 -45.01 15.22 11.09
N PHE A 394 -46.20 15.04 11.67
CA PHE A 394 -47.29 14.25 11.09
C PHE A 394 -48.32 15.12 10.35
N SER A 395 -48.15 15.27 9.03
CA SER A 395 -49.03 16.12 8.18
C SER A 395 -49.51 15.46 6.88
N GLY A 396 -49.49 14.13 6.77
CA GLY A 396 -49.98 13.45 5.57
C GLY A 396 -50.11 11.92 5.67
N VAL A 397 -51.03 11.36 4.88
CA VAL A 397 -51.42 9.93 4.88
C VAL A 397 -50.51 9.05 4.01
N THR A 398 -49.49 9.63 3.36
CA THR A 398 -48.44 8.87 2.64
C THR A 398 -47.06 9.17 3.23
N PRO A 399 -46.15 8.18 3.33
CA PRO A 399 -44.78 8.41 3.82
C PRO A 399 -44.01 9.34 2.89
N ARG A 400 -44.03 10.65 3.17
CA ARG A 400 -43.17 11.62 2.48
C ARG A 400 -41.72 11.23 2.74
N LYS A 401 -41.02 10.87 1.66
CA LYS A 401 -39.61 10.50 1.67
C LYS A 401 -38.78 11.67 2.22
N LYS A 402 -38.49 11.64 3.52
CA LYS A 402 -37.77 12.70 4.21
C LYS A 402 -36.33 12.73 3.70
N GLU A 403 -36.05 13.69 2.81
CA GLU A 403 -34.73 13.78 2.18
C GLU A 403 -33.69 14.04 3.26
N ILE A 404 -32.68 13.17 3.30
CA ILE A 404 -31.52 13.37 4.17
C ILE A 404 -30.73 14.51 3.55
N GLN A 405 -30.98 15.74 4.01
CA GLN A 405 -30.14 16.89 3.69
C GLN A 405 -28.74 16.64 4.25
N THR A 406 -27.87 16.09 3.41
CA THR A 406 -26.43 16.35 3.54
C THR A 406 -26.24 17.86 3.36
N PRO A 407 -25.72 18.59 4.36
CA PRO A 407 -25.47 20.02 4.22
C PRO A 407 -24.26 20.21 3.30
N ASN A 408 -24.49 20.15 1.99
CA ASN A 408 -23.48 20.42 0.99
C ASN A 408 -23.52 21.94 0.72
N PRO A 409 -22.45 22.70 1.04
CA PRO A 409 -22.41 24.13 0.75
C PRO A 409 -22.28 24.39 -0.75
N MET A 410 -22.22 25.68 -1.11
CA MET A 410 -22.19 26.26 -2.46
C MET A 410 -23.58 26.56 -3.04
N ALA A 411 -24.02 27.79 -2.78
CA ALA A 411 -24.67 28.54 -3.83
C ALA A 411 -23.73 28.67 -5.04
N THR A 412 -24.34 28.73 -6.22
CA THR A 412 -23.78 28.89 -7.57
C THR A 412 -22.94 30.18 -7.77
N PRO A 413 -22.19 30.37 -8.88
CA PRO A 413 -22.35 29.70 -10.19
C PRO A 413 -21.09 29.23 -10.96
N LEU A 414 -21.32 28.22 -11.83
CA LEU A 414 -20.71 27.92 -13.16
C LEU A 414 -19.16 27.80 -13.31
N ALA A 415 -18.61 26.94 -14.18
CA ALA A 415 -19.20 26.03 -15.18
C ALA A 415 -18.39 24.71 -15.35
N SER A 416 -18.98 23.75 -16.07
CA SER A 416 -18.40 22.48 -16.58
C SER A 416 -17.30 22.70 -17.66
N PRO A 417 -16.56 21.68 -18.18
CA PRO A 417 -16.88 20.24 -18.19
C PRO A 417 -15.71 19.25 -17.88
N GLY A 418 -16.01 17.94 -17.91
CA GLY A 418 -15.04 16.86 -18.13
C GLY A 418 -15.05 15.72 -17.10
N PRO A 419 -15.40 14.47 -17.46
CA PRO A 419 -15.42 13.34 -16.53
C PRO A 419 -14.12 12.52 -16.53
N GLY A 420 -13.71 11.99 -15.36
CA GLY A 420 -12.72 10.91 -15.27
C GLY A 420 -11.70 11.03 -14.14
N VAL A 421 -11.71 10.05 -13.22
CA VAL A 421 -10.62 9.69 -12.28
C VAL A 421 -10.10 10.78 -11.32
N THR A 422 -10.69 10.77 -10.13
CA THR A 422 -10.25 11.33 -8.83
C THR A 422 -8.75 11.56 -8.57
N PRO A 423 -8.40 12.71 -7.99
CA PRO A 423 -7.33 12.82 -6.96
C PRO A 423 -7.81 13.46 -5.62
N ARG A 424 -6.90 13.61 -4.63
CA ARG A 424 -7.17 13.92 -3.20
C ARG A 424 -6.57 15.26 -2.72
N ILE A 425 -7.18 15.91 -1.70
CA ILE A 425 -6.75 17.04 -0.83
C ILE A 425 -7.58 16.93 0.49
N GLY A 426 -7.28 17.49 1.69
CA GLY A 426 -6.10 18.16 2.28
C GLY A 426 -5.57 17.40 3.53
N LEU A 427 -4.83 17.92 4.54
CA LEU A 427 -4.43 19.28 4.99
C LEU A 427 -5.51 20.09 5.78
N THR A 428 -5.21 21.07 6.68
CA THR A 428 -4.44 21.17 7.98
C THR A 428 -4.43 22.65 8.46
N PRO A 429 -4.13 22.97 9.75
CA PRO A 429 -2.91 23.78 10.02
C PRO A 429 -2.26 23.57 11.42
N SER A 430 -0.96 23.80 11.63
CA SER A 430 0.19 23.85 10.70
C SER A 430 1.48 23.80 11.53
N ARG A 431 2.47 23.04 11.07
CA ARG A 431 3.91 23.36 11.01
C ARG A 431 4.58 22.27 10.17
N ASP A 432 5.43 22.67 9.22
CA ASP A 432 6.17 21.83 8.26
C ASP A 432 5.27 20.93 7.35
N GLY A 433 5.05 21.20 6.05
CA GLY A 433 5.47 22.34 5.23
C GLY A 433 5.81 21.95 3.79
N ASN A 434 4.83 21.60 2.93
CA ASN A 434 4.88 21.97 1.50
C ASN A 434 3.59 21.73 0.67
N SER A 435 3.52 22.49 -0.43
CA SER A 435 2.64 22.43 -1.62
C SER A 435 1.10 22.29 -1.49
N PHE A 436 0.45 23.40 -1.87
CA PHE A 436 -0.87 23.46 -2.49
C PHE A 436 -0.94 22.60 -3.77
N GLY A 437 -2.16 22.35 -4.28
CA GLY A 437 -2.37 21.81 -5.63
C GLY A 437 -3.29 22.69 -6.46
N LEU A 438 -2.79 23.18 -7.61
CA LEU A 438 -3.51 23.84 -8.72
C LEU A 438 -4.22 25.17 -8.39
N THR A 439 -4.34 26.18 -9.25
CA THR A 439 -3.69 26.62 -10.52
C THR A 439 -4.00 28.13 -10.65
N PRO A 440 -3.18 29.01 -11.29
CA PRO A 440 -3.02 28.95 -12.76
C PRO A 440 -1.73 29.58 -13.38
N LYS A 441 -1.60 29.41 -14.71
CA LYS A 441 -0.94 30.31 -15.71
C LYS A 441 0.49 30.83 -15.46
N GLY A 442 1.33 30.75 -16.51
CA GLY A 442 2.45 31.68 -16.74
C GLY A 442 3.85 31.13 -16.44
N THR A 443 4.55 30.73 -17.50
CA THR A 443 6.01 30.85 -17.63
C THR A 443 6.39 32.35 -17.66
N PRO A 444 7.55 32.79 -17.11
CA PRO A 444 8.85 32.49 -17.72
C PRO A 444 10.00 32.08 -16.78
N PHE A 445 11.13 31.74 -17.41
CA PHE A 445 12.54 31.77 -16.99
C PHE A 445 12.84 32.41 -15.61
N ARG A 446 13.56 31.73 -14.70
CA ARG A 446 15.01 31.40 -14.75
C ARG A 446 15.88 32.65 -14.81
N ASP A 447 16.51 32.99 -13.68
CA ASP A 447 17.97 33.10 -13.69
C ASP A 447 18.60 32.76 -12.31
N GLU A 448 19.94 32.77 -12.28
CA GLU A 448 20.80 32.15 -11.28
C GLU A 448 21.19 33.10 -10.13
N LEU A 449 20.98 32.66 -8.88
CA LEU A 449 21.86 32.90 -7.72
C LEU A 449 21.35 32.06 -6.53
N HIS A 450 22.24 31.29 -5.89
CA HIS A 450 21.86 30.30 -4.87
C HIS A 450 21.58 30.93 -3.50
N ILE A 451 20.34 31.42 -3.29
CA ILE A 451 19.83 31.79 -1.96
C ILE A 451 18.61 30.92 -1.64
N ASN A 452 18.86 29.78 -0.97
CA ASN A 452 18.00 29.16 0.05
C ASN A 452 18.59 27.81 0.54
N GLU A 453 19.18 27.81 1.73
CA GLU A 453 19.10 26.67 2.64
C GLU A 453 18.13 27.07 3.76
N GLU A 454 17.09 26.27 4.01
CA GLU A 454 15.91 26.72 4.75
C GLU A 454 16.14 26.78 6.27
N VAL A 455 16.08 27.99 6.85
CA VAL A 455 16.01 28.21 8.31
C VAL A 455 14.81 29.09 8.62
N GLU A 456 13.80 28.55 9.33
CA GLU A 456 12.54 29.25 9.66
C GLU A 456 12.71 30.41 10.67
N MET A 457 13.24 31.54 10.19
CA MET A 457 13.39 32.79 10.92
C MET A 457 12.12 33.68 10.85
N GLN A 458 11.09 33.38 11.64
CA GLN A 458 9.87 34.22 11.72
C GLN A 458 9.68 34.98 13.04
N ASP A 459 10.15 34.48 14.19
CA ASP A 459 10.16 35.27 15.45
C ASP A 459 11.35 36.25 15.51
N SER A 460 12.38 36.05 14.69
CA SER A 460 13.55 36.94 14.63
C SER A 460 13.27 38.22 13.86
N ALA A 461 12.50 38.20 12.77
CA ALA A 461 12.38 39.34 11.84
C ALA A 461 11.97 40.67 12.50
N GLN A 462 10.99 40.67 13.41
CA GLN A 462 10.61 41.89 14.15
C GLN A 462 11.67 42.33 15.18
N LEU A 463 12.34 41.38 15.81
CA LEU A 463 13.37 41.61 16.83
C LEU A 463 14.67 42.13 16.20
N GLU A 464 15.01 41.60 15.03
CA GLU A 464 16.09 42.01 14.13
C GLU A 464 15.81 43.41 13.56
N LEU A 465 14.58 43.70 13.09
CA LEU A 465 14.19 45.03 12.62
C LEU A 465 14.31 46.08 13.73
N ARG A 466 13.94 45.73 14.97
CA ARG A 466 14.07 46.59 16.15
C ARG A 466 15.53 46.85 16.51
N ARG A 467 16.36 45.79 16.52
CA ARG A 467 17.82 45.85 16.68
C ARG A 467 18.49 46.68 15.57
N GLN A 468 18.06 46.57 14.32
CA GLN A 468 18.53 47.37 13.19
C GLN A 468 18.08 48.83 13.29
N ALA A 469 16.89 49.11 13.82
CA ALA A 469 16.44 50.48 14.09
C ALA A 469 17.26 51.14 15.21
N GLU A 470 17.60 50.40 16.26
CA GLU A 470 18.50 50.85 17.33
C GLU A 470 19.93 51.08 16.81
N LEU A 471 20.47 50.18 15.98
CA LEU A 471 21.75 50.37 15.30
C LEU A 471 21.75 51.59 14.37
N ARG A 472 20.70 51.77 13.55
CA ARG A 472 20.54 52.96 12.68
C ARG A 472 20.39 54.25 13.49
N ARG A 473 19.75 54.21 14.68
CA ARG A 473 19.68 55.35 15.60
C ARG A 473 21.06 55.68 16.18
N GLY A 474 21.80 54.68 16.66
CA GLY A 474 23.16 54.84 17.16
C GLY A 474 24.13 55.40 16.11
N LEU A 475 24.09 54.85 14.89
CA LEU A 475 24.86 55.37 13.76
C LEU A 475 24.45 56.80 13.40
N ARG A 476 23.14 57.14 13.37
CA ARG A 476 22.69 58.52 13.14
C ARG A 476 23.19 59.50 14.20
N SER A 477 23.26 59.11 15.47
CA SER A 477 23.91 59.96 16.49
C SER A 477 25.41 60.12 16.27
N GLY A 478 26.13 59.07 15.83
CA GLY A 478 27.56 59.16 15.48
C GLY A 478 27.85 60.04 14.27
N PHE A 479 27.02 59.97 13.22
CA PHE A 479 27.13 60.84 12.05
C PHE A 479 26.69 62.28 12.35
N ALA A 480 25.78 62.50 13.29
CA ALA A 480 25.40 63.85 13.75
C ALA A 480 26.52 64.57 14.53
N SER A 481 27.51 63.84 15.06
CA SER A 481 28.71 64.42 15.67
C SER A 481 29.85 64.74 14.67
N ILE A 482 29.66 64.49 13.37
CA ILE A 482 30.63 64.88 12.33
C ILE A 482 30.23 66.27 11.77
N PRO A 483 31.15 67.26 11.75
CA PRO A 483 30.88 68.55 11.10
C PRO A 483 30.50 68.39 9.63
N GLN A 484 29.48 69.13 9.18
CA GLN A 484 29.07 69.10 7.77
C GLN A 484 30.15 69.75 6.88
N PRO A 485 30.53 69.13 5.75
CA PRO A 485 31.54 69.67 4.85
C PRO A 485 31.02 70.94 4.14
N LYS A 486 31.91 71.92 3.97
CA LYS A 486 31.68 73.08 3.10
C LYS A 486 32.30 72.81 1.73
N ASN A 487 31.52 73.00 0.67
CA ASN A 487 31.95 72.76 -0.71
C ASN A 487 32.13 74.10 -1.44
N GLU A 488 33.37 74.52 -1.67
CA GLU A 488 33.70 75.70 -2.49
C GLU A 488 34.92 75.38 -3.38
N TYR A 489 34.69 74.94 -4.62
CA TYR A 489 35.68 74.93 -5.69
C TYR A 489 35.02 75.27 -7.03
N GLN A 490 35.72 76.00 -7.88
CA GLN A 490 35.17 76.72 -9.03
C GLN A 490 35.46 75.98 -10.34
N ILE A 491 34.44 75.81 -11.18
CA ILE A 491 34.55 75.17 -12.51
C ILE A 491 34.92 76.23 -13.56
N VAL A 492 35.91 75.94 -14.40
CA VAL A 492 36.20 76.66 -15.65
C VAL A 492 36.41 75.62 -16.74
N MET A 493 35.69 75.76 -17.87
CA MET A 493 35.70 74.78 -18.96
C MET A 493 35.72 75.49 -20.33
N PRO A 494 36.87 75.53 -21.03
CA PRO A 494 36.95 75.98 -22.42
C PRO A 494 36.37 74.93 -23.41
N PRO A 495 36.05 75.32 -24.66
CA PRO A 495 35.06 74.63 -25.50
C PRO A 495 35.60 73.59 -26.50
N ILE A 496 34.66 72.94 -27.20
CA ILE A 496 34.83 71.86 -28.19
C ILE A 496 34.74 72.43 -29.62
N THR A 497 35.71 72.07 -30.47
CA THR A 497 35.72 72.13 -31.95
C THR A 497 36.84 71.16 -32.43
N GLU A 498 36.79 70.42 -33.54
CA GLU A 498 35.75 70.31 -34.58
C GLU A 498 35.84 68.92 -35.27
N GLU A 499 35.03 68.70 -36.30
CA GLU A 499 34.64 67.41 -36.88
C GLU A 499 35.76 66.58 -37.56
N LYS A 500 35.60 65.25 -37.51
CA LYS A 500 35.88 64.34 -38.63
C LYS A 500 34.92 63.15 -38.61
N GLU A 501 34.23 62.92 -39.72
CA GLU A 501 33.57 61.64 -40.00
C GLU A 501 34.62 60.61 -40.44
N GLU A 502 34.62 59.41 -39.86
CA GLU A 502 35.21 58.22 -40.50
C GLU A 502 34.77 56.92 -39.81
N ALA A 503 34.50 55.90 -40.65
CA ALA A 503 34.29 54.49 -40.33
C ALA A 503 33.08 54.05 -39.47
N GLU A 504 32.35 53.10 -40.06
CA GLU A 504 31.22 52.34 -39.55
C GLU A 504 31.51 51.59 -38.22
N GLU A 505 30.41 51.22 -37.55
CA GLU A 505 30.35 50.55 -36.24
C GLU A 505 31.45 49.50 -35.98
N ARG A 506 32.43 49.85 -35.15
CA ARG A 506 33.02 48.84 -34.27
C ARG A 506 31.97 48.42 -33.26
N ILE A 507 31.33 47.29 -33.53
CA ILE A 507 30.63 46.49 -32.51
C ILE A 507 31.54 46.41 -31.29
N GLU A 508 31.04 46.82 -30.11
CA GLU A 508 31.81 46.67 -28.88
C GLU A 508 32.10 45.18 -28.67
N GLU A 509 33.38 44.78 -28.65
CA GLU A 509 33.77 43.40 -28.40
C GLU A 509 33.11 42.91 -27.11
N ASP A 510 32.24 41.91 -27.24
CA ASP A 510 31.42 41.39 -26.18
C ASP A 510 32.30 40.99 -24.98
N MET A 511 31.76 41.10 -23.76
CA MET A 511 32.56 40.84 -22.56
C MET A 511 33.13 39.40 -22.52
N SER A 512 32.53 38.45 -23.25
CA SER A 512 33.07 37.11 -23.49
C SER A 512 34.43 37.12 -24.17
N ASP A 513 34.62 38.01 -25.15
CA ASP A 513 35.71 38.00 -26.12
C ASP A 513 36.93 38.74 -25.57
N ARG A 514 36.68 39.83 -24.83
CA ARG A 514 37.70 40.48 -24.00
C ARG A 514 38.23 39.52 -22.93
N LEU A 515 37.33 38.81 -22.23
CA LEU A 515 37.71 37.74 -21.29
C LEU A 515 38.36 36.55 -21.98
N ALA A 516 38.09 36.27 -23.26
CA ALA A 516 38.74 35.20 -24.01
C ALA A 516 40.17 35.57 -24.40
N ARG A 517 40.40 36.80 -24.87
CA ARG A 517 41.74 37.34 -25.17
C ARG A 517 42.60 37.42 -23.90
N GLU A 518 42.04 37.93 -22.81
CA GLU A 518 42.71 37.99 -21.51
C GLU A 518 43.11 36.59 -21.01
N ARG A 519 42.20 35.60 -21.06
CA ARG A 519 42.53 34.20 -20.73
C ARG A 519 43.57 33.60 -21.67
N ALA A 520 43.57 33.93 -22.96
CA ALA A 520 44.58 33.46 -23.90
C ALA A 520 45.97 34.06 -23.61
N GLU A 521 46.05 35.34 -23.23
CA GLU A 521 47.28 35.96 -22.76
C GLU A 521 47.77 35.37 -21.43
N GLU A 522 46.87 35.12 -20.48
CA GLU A 522 47.21 34.43 -19.23
C GLU A 522 47.70 33.00 -19.48
N GLN A 523 47.07 32.25 -20.39
CA GLN A 523 47.49 30.91 -20.79
C GLN A 523 48.87 30.94 -21.45
N ALA A 524 49.10 31.83 -22.43
CA ALA A 524 50.40 31.99 -23.06
C ALA A 524 51.51 32.38 -22.06
N ARG A 525 51.21 33.23 -21.07
CA ARG A 525 52.14 33.54 -19.97
C ARG A 525 52.40 32.32 -19.08
N GLN A 526 51.38 31.52 -18.77
CA GLN A 526 51.53 30.30 -17.98
C GLN A 526 52.32 29.21 -18.73
N GLU A 527 52.14 29.07 -20.03
CA GLU A 527 52.90 28.16 -20.91
C GLU A 527 54.37 28.60 -21.03
N ALA A 528 54.63 29.90 -21.24
CA ALA A 528 55.99 30.44 -21.24
C ALA A 528 56.70 30.24 -19.89
N LEU A 529 56.00 30.42 -18.77
CA LEU A 529 56.51 30.11 -17.44
C LEU A 529 56.70 28.61 -17.22
N LEU A 530 55.85 27.74 -17.78
CA LEU A 530 55.98 26.29 -17.70
C LEU A 530 57.18 25.78 -18.50
N ARG A 531 57.44 26.34 -19.68
CA ARG A 531 58.59 26.01 -20.54
C ARG A 531 59.94 26.35 -19.87
N LYS A 532 59.95 27.31 -18.94
CA LYS A 532 61.11 27.64 -18.09
C LYS A 532 61.19 26.85 -16.77
N ARG A 533 60.36 25.82 -16.54
CA ARG A 533 60.46 24.89 -15.40
C ARG A 533 61.26 23.63 -15.76
N SER A 534 61.68 22.88 -14.74
CA SER A 534 62.35 21.58 -14.91
C SER A 534 61.53 20.61 -15.77
N LYS A 535 62.21 19.71 -16.53
CA LYS A 535 61.55 18.66 -17.34
C LYS A 535 60.59 17.79 -16.50
N VAL A 536 60.86 17.63 -15.20
CA VAL A 536 60.01 16.90 -14.24
C VAL A 536 58.67 17.61 -14.02
N LEU A 537 58.69 18.94 -13.82
CA LEU A 537 57.48 19.76 -13.71
C LEU A 537 56.72 19.86 -15.04
N GLN A 538 57.43 20.01 -16.17
CA GLN A 538 56.82 20.04 -17.50
C GLN A 538 56.05 18.75 -17.83
N ARG A 539 56.61 17.59 -17.47
CA ARG A 539 56.02 16.27 -17.72
C ARG A 539 55.07 15.81 -16.59
N SER A 540 54.80 16.66 -15.59
CA SER A 540 53.97 16.37 -14.41
C SER A 540 54.36 15.09 -13.63
N LEU A 541 55.65 14.74 -13.63
CA LEU A 541 56.13 13.50 -13.03
C LEU A 541 56.11 13.55 -11.49
N PRO A 542 55.99 12.39 -10.80
CA PRO A 542 56.06 12.33 -9.34
C PRO A 542 57.40 12.88 -8.81
N ARG A 543 57.34 13.76 -7.82
CA ARG A 543 58.54 14.37 -7.19
C ARG A 543 58.79 13.76 -5.81
N PRO A 544 60.06 13.58 -5.40
CA PRO A 544 60.38 13.08 -4.07
C PRO A 544 59.92 14.09 -3.00
N PRO A 545 59.22 13.65 -1.94
CA PRO A 545 58.85 14.53 -0.84
C PRO A 545 60.13 15.03 -0.12
N ALA A 546 60.06 16.18 0.55
CA ALA A 546 61.25 16.81 1.14
C ALA A 546 62.05 15.89 2.09
N ALA A 547 61.36 15.01 2.84
CA ALA A 547 62.01 14.01 3.70
C ALA A 547 62.81 12.94 2.92
N SER A 548 62.45 12.65 1.67
CA SER A 548 63.24 11.80 0.77
C SER A 548 64.38 12.56 0.10
N VAL A 549 64.24 13.85 -0.16
CA VAL A 549 65.36 14.68 -0.67
C VAL A 549 66.47 14.81 0.36
N GLU A 550 66.16 14.92 1.66
CA GLU A 550 67.17 14.87 2.73
C GLU A 550 67.94 13.54 2.76
N ILE A 551 67.26 12.41 2.49
CA ILE A 551 67.89 11.09 2.38
C ILE A 551 68.79 11.02 1.13
N LEU A 552 68.31 11.52 -0.02
CA LEU A 552 69.07 11.58 -1.27
C LEU A 552 70.31 12.47 -1.12
N ARG A 553 70.17 13.65 -0.50
CA ARG A 553 71.27 14.55 -0.12
C ARG A 553 72.29 13.82 0.73
N GLN A 554 71.84 13.07 1.73
CA GLN A 554 72.76 12.29 2.57
C GLN A 554 73.42 11.12 1.81
N SER A 555 72.76 10.43 0.88
CA SER A 555 73.40 9.36 0.11
C SER A 555 74.39 9.88 -0.95
N LEU A 556 74.03 10.94 -1.67
CA LEU A 556 74.86 11.51 -2.74
C LEU A 556 76.12 12.18 -2.17
N ILE A 557 75.99 12.94 -1.07
CA ILE A 557 77.15 13.60 -0.44
C ILE A 557 78.04 12.58 0.31
N LYS A 558 77.47 11.57 0.99
CA LYS A 558 78.29 10.57 1.71
C LYS A 558 79.04 9.60 0.81
N GLY A 559 78.73 9.52 -0.49
CA GLY A 559 79.59 8.84 -1.46
C GLY A 559 81.04 9.37 -1.42
N GLY A 560 81.21 10.67 -1.17
CA GLY A 560 82.53 11.30 -1.02
C GLY A 560 83.28 10.95 0.27
N GLU A 561 82.59 10.63 1.38
CA GLU A 561 83.26 10.32 2.67
C GLU A 561 84.08 9.01 2.65
N SER A 562 83.93 8.19 1.59
CA SER A 562 84.74 6.98 1.36
C SER A 562 85.78 7.13 0.23
N ARG A 563 85.88 8.30 -0.42
CA ARG A 563 86.91 8.56 -1.44
C ARG A 563 88.28 8.79 -0.79
N SER A 564 89.33 8.21 -1.37
CA SER A 564 90.69 8.30 -0.84
C SER A 564 91.27 9.71 -1.04
N THR A 565 91.53 10.42 0.06
CA THR A 565 92.10 11.79 0.06
C THR A 565 93.53 11.87 -0.52
N PHE A 566 94.10 10.75 -0.95
CA PHE A 566 95.44 10.65 -1.52
C PHE A 566 95.46 10.64 -3.07
N VAL A 567 94.30 10.43 -3.72
CA VAL A 567 94.19 10.39 -5.18
C VAL A 567 93.29 11.55 -5.63
N PRO A 568 93.75 12.45 -6.53
CA PRO A 568 92.87 13.47 -7.10
C PRO A 568 91.69 12.83 -7.83
N PRO A 569 90.44 13.32 -7.66
CA PRO A 569 89.28 12.76 -8.34
C PRO A 569 89.47 12.84 -9.86
N THR A 570 89.06 11.80 -10.57
CA THR A 570 89.16 11.78 -12.04
C THR A 570 88.26 12.84 -12.68
N SER A 571 88.53 13.23 -13.92
CA SER A 571 87.69 14.21 -14.64
C SER A 571 86.24 13.77 -14.79
N LEU A 572 85.99 12.45 -14.82
CA LEU A 572 84.64 11.88 -14.79
C LEU A 572 83.98 12.06 -13.42
N GLU A 573 84.69 11.74 -12.33
CA GLU A 573 84.15 11.93 -10.97
C GLU A 573 83.91 13.40 -10.62
N GLN A 574 84.73 14.33 -11.13
CA GLN A 574 84.50 15.77 -10.98
C GLN A 574 83.23 16.22 -11.73
N ALA A 575 82.97 15.65 -12.92
CA ALA A 575 81.72 15.90 -13.65
C ALA A 575 80.51 15.30 -12.91
N ASP A 576 80.63 14.07 -12.39
CA ASP A 576 79.60 13.43 -11.57
C ASP A 576 79.28 14.27 -10.32
N GLU A 577 80.29 14.78 -9.61
CA GLU A 577 80.09 15.62 -8.42
C GLU A 577 79.33 16.92 -8.77
N LEU A 578 79.69 17.61 -9.86
CA LEU A 578 78.96 18.78 -10.35
C LEU A 578 77.51 18.48 -10.74
N ILE A 579 77.27 17.36 -11.45
CA ILE A 579 75.93 16.93 -11.85
C ILE A 579 75.06 16.60 -10.61
N ASN A 580 75.64 15.96 -9.60
CA ASN A 580 74.93 15.62 -8.37
C ASN A 580 74.63 16.86 -7.50
N GLU A 581 75.52 17.86 -7.47
CA GLU A 581 75.23 19.14 -6.81
C GLU A 581 74.08 19.90 -7.49
N GLU A 582 74.10 20.03 -8.82
CA GLU A 582 73.02 20.69 -9.56
C GLU A 582 71.69 19.92 -9.43
N LEU A 583 71.70 18.59 -9.49
CA LEU A 583 70.51 17.77 -9.24
C LEU A 583 69.90 18.05 -7.86
N LEU A 584 70.72 18.20 -6.82
CA LEU A 584 70.25 18.55 -5.47
C LEU A 584 69.69 19.99 -5.41
N ARG A 585 70.38 20.98 -6.01
CA ARG A 585 69.90 22.38 -6.08
C ARG A 585 68.54 22.48 -6.78
N LEU A 586 68.37 21.78 -7.90
CA LEU A 586 67.11 21.69 -8.65
C LEU A 586 65.98 21.07 -7.82
N LEU A 587 66.24 19.94 -7.14
CA LEU A 587 65.26 19.26 -6.29
C LEU A 587 64.84 20.10 -5.07
N GLU A 588 65.77 20.84 -4.47
CA GLU A 588 65.50 21.72 -3.33
C GLU A 588 64.70 22.96 -3.74
N HIS A 589 65.06 23.62 -4.85
CA HIS A 589 64.26 24.70 -5.44
C HIS A 589 62.84 24.24 -5.81
N ASP A 590 62.69 23.13 -6.52
CA ASP A 590 61.37 22.68 -6.99
C ASP A 590 60.45 22.27 -5.84
N ASN A 591 61.00 21.71 -4.75
CA ASN A 591 60.22 21.43 -3.54
C ASN A 591 59.91 22.69 -2.71
N ALA A 592 60.79 23.70 -2.68
CA ALA A 592 60.55 24.94 -1.96
C ALA A 592 59.55 25.88 -2.68
N LYS A 593 59.67 25.98 -4.02
CA LYS A 593 58.88 26.89 -4.87
C LYS A 593 57.56 26.31 -5.33
N TYR A 594 57.49 24.98 -5.49
CA TYR A 594 56.30 24.25 -5.89
C TYR A 594 56.03 23.07 -4.92
N PRO A 595 55.72 23.33 -3.64
CA PRO A 595 55.51 22.27 -2.65
C PRO A 595 54.40 21.28 -3.05
N LEU A 596 54.53 20.03 -2.61
CA LEU A 596 53.50 18.99 -2.82
C LEU A 596 52.30 19.23 -1.89
N ASP A 597 51.09 19.15 -2.45
CA ASP A 597 49.86 19.45 -1.74
C ASP A 597 49.41 18.26 -0.85
N GLU A 598 49.79 18.28 0.44
CA GLU A 598 49.49 17.21 1.43
C GLU A 598 47.99 17.12 1.81
N GLN A 599 47.11 16.81 0.84
CA GLN A 599 45.68 16.63 1.10
C GLN A 599 45.31 15.24 1.67
N THR A 600 46.26 14.31 1.80
CA THR A 600 45.99 12.89 2.12
C THR A 600 46.29 12.43 3.55
N GLN A 601 46.85 13.25 4.44
CA GLN A 601 47.09 12.90 5.86
C GLN A 601 46.50 13.88 6.90
N ARG A 602 45.46 14.65 6.55
CA ARG A 602 44.77 15.56 7.48
C ARG A 602 43.79 14.88 8.47
N GLU A 603 44.10 13.68 8.96
CA GLU A 603 43.46 13.11 10.15
C GLU A 603 44.49 12.64 11.20
N LYS A 604 44.21 12.94 12.47
CA LYS A 604 44.94 12.49 13.69
C LYS A 604 46.34 13.08 13.97
N LYS A 605 46.48 14.42 13.99
CA LYS A 605 47.46 15.07 14.90
C LYS A 605 47.01 16.43 15.46
N LYS A 606 45.89 16.44 16.19
CA LYS A 606 45.42 17.61 16.96
C LYS A 606 46.23 17.78 18.25
N GLY A 607 47.47 18.29 18.15
CA GLY A 607 48.38 18.27 19.31
C GLY A 607 49.72 19.01 19.17
N SER A 608 49.88 19.96 18.25
CA SER A 608 50.98 20.95 18.35
C SER A 608 50.66 22.21 17.55
N LYS A 609 50.88 23.38 18.15
CA LYS A 609 51.08 24.62 17.39
C LYS A 609 52.52 24.61 16.88
N ARG A 610 52.76 24.08 15.68
CA ARG A 610 53.94 24.54 14.92
C ARG A 610 53.72 26.02 14.62
N GLN A 611 54.75 26.83 14.83
CA GLN A 611 54.75 28.23 14.45
C GLN A 611 54.58 28.35 12.93
N ALA A 612 54.08 29.49 12.47
CA ALA A 612 54.29 29.89 11.09
C ALA A 612 55.78 30.24 10.94
N ASN A 613 56.59 29.23 10.65
CA ASN A 613 57.94 29.47 10.14
C ASN A 613 57.82 30.32 8.87
N GLY A 614 58.77 31.23 8.66
CA GLY A 614 58.77 32.13 7.51
C GLY A 614 58.76 31.38 6.18
N ALA A 615 58.53 32.12 5.09
CA ALA A 615 58.69 31.59 3.74
C ALA A 615 60.04 30.85 3.64
N ALA A 616 60.00 29.59 3.19
CA ALA A 616 61.20 28.80 3.03
C ALA A 616 62.14 29.56 2.09
N PHE A 617 63.43 29.63 2.45
CA PHE A 617 64.44 30.14 1.55
C PHE A 617 64.43 29.25 0.30
N ILE A 618 63.98 29.79 -0.83
CA ILE A 618 64.01 29.12 -2.11
C ILE A 618 65.43 29.29 -2.64
N PRO A 619 66.21 28.22 -2.84
CA PRO A 619 67.52 28.32 -3.49
C PRO A 619 67.35 28.95 -4.87
N GLU A 620 68.14 29.98 -5.16
CA GLU A 620 68.15 30.62 -6.47
C GLU A 620 68.95 29.73 -7.44
N ILE A 621 68.38 29.43 -8.61
CA ILE A 621 69.05 28.69 -9.69
C ILE A 621 69.45 29.70 -10.76
N GLU A 622 70.58 29.45 -11.42
CA GLU A 622 71.02 30.15 -12.62
C GLU A 622 69.96 30.09 -13.75
N GLY A 623 69.80 31.20 -14.46
CA GLY A 623 68.74 31.38 -15.46
C GLY A 623 69.27 31.40 -16.88
N PHE A 624 69.33 30.23 -17.51
CA PHE A 624 69.76 30.05 -18.90
C PHE A 624 68.73 30.53 -19.92
N ASP A 625 69.20 30.99 -21.08
CA ASP A 625 68.37 31.49 -22.15
C ASP A 625 67.82 30.38 -23.07
N GLU A 626 66.73 30.66 -23.80
CA GLU A 626 66.08 29.64 -24.65
C GLU A 626 66.90 29.28 -25.91
N HIS A 627 68.06 29.90 -26.12
CA HIS A 627 69.05 29.48 -27.12
C HIS A 627 69.99 28.43 -26.53
N GLU A 628 70.62 28.75 -25.39
CA GLU A 628 71.57 27.90 -24.66
C GLU A 628 70.93 26.55 -24.30
N LEU A 629 69.68 26.57 -23.83
CA LEU A 629 68.92 25.36 -23.50
C LEU A 629 68.61 24.48 -24.73
N LYS A 630 68.56 25.05 -25.95
CA LYS A 630 68.41 24.28 -27.19
C LYS A 630 69.74 23.70 -27.65
N GLU A 631 70.80 24.51 -27.61
CA GLU A 631 72.16 24.11 -27.97
C GLU A 631 72.65 22.97 -27.06
N ALA A 632 72.46 23.09 -25.74
CA ALA A 632 72.73 22.02 -24.79
C ALA A 632 71.84 20.78 -25.03
N SER A 633 70.58 20.94 -25.45
CA SER A 633 69.74 19.78 -25.79
C SER A 633 70.21 19.06 -27.06
N PHE A 634 70.74 19.80 -28.04
CA PHE A 634 71.32 19.24 -29.26
C PHE A 634 72.63 18.48 -28.97
N MET A 635 73.52 19.05 -28.16
CA MET A 635 74.76 18.37 -27.72
C MET A 635 74.45 17.05 -26.98
N VAL A 636 73.42 17.03 -26.12
CA VAL A 636 72.97 15.81 -25.44
C VAL A 636 72.31 14.81 -26.41
N GLU A 637 71.62 15.27 -27.45
CA GLU A 637 71.08 14.38 -28.51
C GLU A 637 72.20 13.77 -29.37
N GLU A 638 73.26 14.53 -29.71
CA GLU A 638 74.47 14.00 -30.36
C GLU A 638 75.22 13.00 -29.48
N GLU A 639 75.40 13.28 -28.19
CA GLU A 639 76.02 12.35 -27.23
C GLU A 639 75.21 11.05 -27.08
N ILE A 640 73.88 11.15 -26.93
CA ILE A 640 72.99 9.99 -26.90
C ILE A 640 73.12 9.19 -28.20
N GLN A 641 73.17 9.84 -29.37
CA GLN A 641 73.34 9.14 -30.65
C GLN A 641 74.69 8.43 -30.73
N TYR A 642 75.78 9.07 -30.27
CA TYR A 642 77.11 8.46 -30.18
C TYR A 642 77.13 7.26 -29.24
N LEU A 643 76.49 7.35 -28.06
CA LEU A 643 76.41 6.25 -27.10
C LEU A 643 75.56 5.08 -27.62
N ARG A 644 74.46 5.35 -28.35
CA ARG A 644 73.67 4.28 -29.00
C ARG A 644 74.48 3.52 -30.06
N VAL A 645 75.33 4.22 -30.82
CA VAL A 645 76.31 3.62 -31.74
C VAL A 645 77.35 2.79 -30.97
N ALA A 646 78.02 3.39 -29.99
CA ALA A 646 79.11 2.75 -29.25
C ALA A 646 78.69 1.50 -28.46
N MET A 647 77.44 1.47 -27.98
CA MET A 647 76.86 0.31 -27.26
C MET A 647 76.20 -0.72 -28.18
N GLY A 648 76.14 -0.48 -29.51
CA GLY A 648 75.58 -1.41 -30.49
C GLY A 648 74.05 -1.38 -30.66
N HIS A 649 73.36 -0.43 -30.02
CA HIS A 649 71.90 -0.30 -30.04
C HIS A 649 71.36 0.49 -31.26
N GLU A 650 72.13 0.59 -32.35
CA GLU A 650 71.80 1.34 -33.57
C GLU A 650 70.45 0.94 -34.19
N ASN A 651 70.17 -0.36 -34.19
CA ASN A 651 69.01 -0.97 -34.86
C ASN A 651 67.84 -1.26 -33.90
N GLU A 652 67.96 -0.94 -32.62
CA GLU A 652 66.89 -1.16 -31.63
C GLU A 652 65.83 -0.05 -31.73
N SER A 653 64.56 -0.44 -31.68
CA SER A 653 63.46 0.52 -31.65
C SER A 653 63.28 1.10 -30.24
N PHE A 654 62.70 2.30 -30.15
CA PHE A 654 62.32 2.89 -28.87
C PHE A 654 61.34 1.99 -28.09
N GLU A 655 60.48 1.23 -28.78
CA GLU A 655 59.59 0.28 -28.12
C GLU A 655 60.36 -0.90 -27.49
N ASP A 656 61.47 -1.35 -28.07
CA ASP A 656 62.25 -2.47 -27.53
C ASP A 656 63.10 -2.05 -26.33
N PHE A 657 63.56 -0.79 -26.32
CA PHE A 657 64.10 -0.15 -25.13
C PHE A 657 63.04 -0.01 -24.02
N VAL A 658 61.81 0.38 -24.35
CA VAL A 658 60.70 0.42 -23.37
C VAL A 658 60.39 -0.98 -22.84
N LYS A 659 60.30 -2.00 -23.71
CA LYS A 659 60.07 -3.41 -23.29
C LYS A 659 61.17 -3.93 -22.35
N SER A 660 62.44 -3.60 -22.61
CA SER A 660 63.55 -4.04 -21.73
C SER A 660 63.61 -3.24 -20.43
N HIS A 661 63.27 -1.95 -20.45
CA HIS A 661 63.10 -1.13 -19.24
C HIS A 661 61.95 -1.64 -18.36
N ASP A 662 60.78 -1.90 -18.96
CA ASP A 662 59.61 -2.45 -18.28
C ASP A 662 59.91 -3.83 -17.68
N ALA A 663 60.59 -4.73 -18.42
CA ALA A 663 60.99 -6.04 -17.90
C ALA A 663 61.97 -5.95 -16.71
N CYS A 664 62.92 -5.01 -16.74
CA CYS A 664 63.80 -4.72 -15.60
C CYS A 664 63.02 -4.13 -14.42
N GLN A 665 61.98 -3.33 -14.66
CA GLN A 665 61.12 -2.75 -13.63
C GLN A 665 60.15 -3.78 -13.02
N GLU A 666 59.66 -4.75 -13.80
CA GLU A 666 58.86 -5.89 -13.31
C GLU A 666 59.70 -6.87 -12.47
N ASP A 667 61.02 -6.98 -12.71
CA ASP A 667 61.91 -7.76 -11.83
C ASP A 667 62.27 -7.02 -10.52
N LEU A 668 61.94 -5.74 -10.34
CA LEU A 668 62.17 -5.02 -9.07
C LEU A 668 61.04 -5.29 -8.07
N MET A 669 61.32 -6.09 -7.03
CA MET A 669 60.44 -6.22 -5.85
C MET A 669 60.98 -5.46 -4.63
N PHE A 670 60.07 -4.97 -3.80
CA PHE A 670 60.40 -4.39 -2.49
C PHE A 670 60.46 -5.47 -1.41
N PHE A 671 61.59 -5.61 -0.72
CA PHE A 671 61.79 -6.58 0.36
C PHE A 671 61.61 -5.91 1.73
N PRO A 672 60.51 -6.20 2.48
CA PRO A 672 60.23 -5.56 3.76
C PRO A 672 61.24 -5.91 4.86
N THR A 673 61.96 -7.02 4.70
CA THR A 673 63.03 -7.50 5.58
C THR A 673 64.22 -6.54 5.62
N ASN A 674 64.64 -6.04 4.45
CA ASN A 674 65.78 -5.14 4.30
C ASN A 674 65.37 -3.66 4.07
N ASN A 675 64.07 -3.40 3.91
CA ASN A 675 63.50 -2.08 3.56
C ASN A 675 64.13 -1.51 2.27
N SER A 676 64.39 -2.38 1.30
CA SER A 676 65.07 -2.03 0.03
C SER A 676 64.38 -2.71 -1.16
N TYR A 677 64.52 -2.12 -2.34
CA TYR A 677 64.21 -2.83 -3.59
C TYR A 677 65.36 -3.77 -3.96
N GLY A 678 65.05 -4.83 -4.71
CA GLY A 678 66.03 -5.75 -5.27
C GLY A 678 65.41 -6.62 -6.36
N LEU A 679 66.27 -7.34 -7.08
CA LEU A 679 65.86 -8.18 -8.21
C LEU A 679 65.17 -9.46 -7.73
N ALA A 680 63.96 -9.70 -8.23
CA ALA A 680 63.18 -10.90 -7.98
C ALA A 680 63.87 -12.13 -8.58
N SER A 681 64.51 -12.02 -9.74
CA SER A 681 65.37 -13.07 -10.32
C SER A 681 66.42 -13.60 -9.32
N VAL A 682 67.03 -12.72 -8.52
CA VAL A 682 68.09 -13.04 -7.55
C VAL A 682 67.54 -13.46 -6.17
N ALA A 683 66.37 -12.99 -5.78
CA ALA A 683 65.85 -13.14 -4.41
C ALA A 683 65.40 -14.58 -4.03
N GLY A 684 65.56 -14.93 -2.76
CA GLY A 684 65.10 -16.21 -2.20
C GLY A 684 63.58 -16.31 -2.10
N ASN A 685 63.04 -17.53 -2.13
CA ASN A 685 61.58 -17.76 -2.11
C ASN A 685 60.90 -17.25 -0.83
N ALA A 686 61.60 -17.18 0.31
CA ALA A 686 61.05 -16.61 1.55
C ALA A 686 60.87 -15.08 1.49
N ASP A 687 61.86 -14.37 0.94
CA ASP A 687 61.79 -12.92 0.73
C ASP A 687 60.76 -12.55 -0.33
N LYS A 688 60.67 -13.34 -1.41
CA LYS A 688 59.59 -13.24 -2.43
C LYS A 688 58.19 -13.36 -1.82
N ILE A 689 57.96 -14.36 -0.98
CA ILE A 689 56.68 -14.54 -0.27
C ILE A 689 56.40 -13.34 0.65
N SER A 690 57.43 -12.82 1.33
CA SER A 690 57.30 -11.67 2.24
C SER A 690 56.99 -10.36 1.49
N ALA A 691 57.60 -10.14 0.33
CA ALA A 691 57.30 -9.03 -0.57
C ALA A 691 55.85 -9.08 -1.07
N LEU A 692 55.45 -10.22 -1.66
CA LEU A 692 54.09 -10.42 -2.19
C LEU A 692 53.00 -10.33 -1.11
N GLN A 693 53.29 -10.75 0.13
CA GLN A 693 52.37 -10.53 1.26
C GLN A 693 52.19 -9.04 1.59
N HIS A 694 53.29 -8.28 1.65
CA HIS A 694 53.24 -6.83 1.89
C HIS A 694 52.54 -6.08 0.77
N GLU A 695 52.77 -6.45 -0.50
CA GLU A 695 52.05 -5.89 -1.64
C GLU A 695 50.55 -6.22 -1.59
N PHE A 696 50.18 -7.46 -1.28
CA PHE A 696 48.79 -7.85 -1.10
C PHE A 696 48.11 -7.04 0.01
N GLU A 697 48.76 -6.82 1.15
CA GLU A 697 48.22 -5.97 2.22
C GLU A 697 48.07 -4.51 1.77
N MET A 698 49.02 -3.97 1.01
CA MET A 698 48.96 -2.61 0.47
C MET A 698 47.86 -2.44 -0.59
N VAL A 699 47.69 -3.40 -1.50
CA VAL A 699 46.59 -3.42 -2.49
C VAL A 699 45.24 -3.57 -1.79
N LYS A 700 45.12 -4.49 -0.84
CA LYS A 700 43.91 -4.67 -0.01
C LYS A 700 43.54 -3.39 0.74
N LYS A 701 44.52 -2.69 1.32
CA LYS A 701 44.31 -1.41 2.01
C LYS A 701 43.83 -0.31 1.06
N ARG A 702 44.42 -0.20 -0.15
CA ARG A 702 43.93 0.71 -1.20
C ARG A 702 42.49 0.38 -1.60
N MET A 703 42.20 -0.89 -1.86
CA MET A 703 40.85 -1.39 -2.19
C MET A 703 39.83 -1.08 -1.08
N ASP A 704 40.18 -1.30 0.19
CA ASP A 704 39.31 -0.96 1.32
C ASP A 704 39.02 0.55 1.38
N ASP A 705 40.03 1.40 1.17
CA ASP A 705 39.85 2.86 1.17
C ASP A 705 39.11 3.39 -0.07
N GLU A 706 39.26 2.73 -1.22
CA GLU A 706 38.49 3.01 -2.43
C GLU A 706 37.05 2.53 -2.32
N ALA A 707 36.79 1.36 -1.72
CA ALA A 707 35.43 0.91 -1.40
C ALA A 707 34.72 1.89 -0.43
N LYS A 708 35.45 2.46 0.54
CA LYS A 708 34.94 3.52 1.42
C LYS A 708 34.63 4.81 0.65
N LYS A 709 35.49 5.23 -0.31
CA LYS A 709 35.25 6.39 -1.19
C LYS A 709 34.04 6.14 -2.09
N ALA A 710 33.99 5.01 -2.78
CA ALA A 710 32.92 4.58 -3.67
C ALA A 710 31.58 4.53 -2.93
N SER A 711 31.50 3.88 -1.76
CA SER A 711 30.25 3.84 -0.99
C SER A 711 29.77 5.23 -0.53
N ARG A 712 30.68 6.16 -0.19
CA ARG A 712 30.33 7.57 0.08
C ARG A 712 29.79 8.28 -1.16
N LEU A 713 30.40 8.06 -2.33
CA LEU A 713 29.97 8.62 -3.60
C LEU A 713 28.62 8.03 -4.04
N GLU A 714 28.43 6.71 -3.96
CA GLU A 714 27.15 6.04 -4.20
C GLU A 714 26.05 6.57 -3.28
N GLN A 715 26.33 6.76 -1.98
CA GLN A 715 25.36 7.33 -1.04
C GLN A 715 25.00 8.78 -1.41
N LYS A 716 25.97 9.61 -1.83
CA LYS A 716 25.73 10.98 -2.31
C LYS A 716 24.93 10.99 -3.62
N ILE A 717 25.33 10.20 -4.61
CA ILE A 717 24.64 10.04 -5.90
C ILE A 717 23.22 9.54 -5.65
N LYS A 718 23.02 8.55 -4.80
CA LYS A 718 21.71 8.00 -4.45
C LYS A 718 20.83 9.03 -3.75
N LEU A 719 21.35 9.81 -2.81
CA LEU A 719 20.58 10.86 -2.14
C LEU A 719 20.10 11.93 -3.13
N LEU A 720 20.94 12.33 -4.09
CA LEU A 720 20.58 13.29 -5.14
C LEU A 720 19.65 12.68 -6.22
N THR A 721 19.90 11.44 -6.64
CA THR A 721 19.22 10.82 -7.80
C THR A 721 17.98 10.01 -7.43
N GLN A 722 17.79 9.53 -6.19
CA GLN A 722 16.65 8.70 -5.81
C GLN A 722 15.31 9.42 -6.02
N GLY A 723 15.25 10.75 -5.80
CA GLY A 723 14.08 11.56 -6.13
C GLY A 723 13.80 11.61 -7.64
N TYR A 724 14.84 11.81 -8.45
CA TYR A 724 14.72 11.84 -9.91
C TYR A 724 14.40 10.46 -10.50
N GLN A 725 15.00 9.38 -9.99
CA GLN A 725 14.68 8.00 -10.36
C GLN A 725 13.23 7.64 -10.02
N ALA A 726 12.74 8.03 -8.83
CA ALA A 726 11.34 7.83 -8.47
C ALA A 726 10.38 8.63 -9.35
N ARG A 727 10.75 9.87 -9.73
CA ARG A 727 9.99 10.69 -10.68
C ARG A 727 10.00 10.08 -12.09
N ALA A 728 11.15 9.62 -12.58
CA ALA A 728 11.31 8.99 -13.89
C ALA A 728 10.54 7.66 -13.98
N ALA A 729 10.63 6.80 -12.96
CA ALA A 729 9.86 5.56 -12.88
C ALA A 729 8.34 5.83 -12.86
N LYS A 730 7.89 6.84 -12.10
CA LYS A 730 6.48 7.26 -12.10
C LYS A 730 6.06 7.76 -13.49
N LEU A 731 6.81 8.67 -14.10
CA LEU A 731 6.51 9.19 -15.44
C LEU A 731 6.49 8.08 -16.50
N GLY A 732 7.46 7.15 -16.46
CA GLY A 732 7.47 5.98 -17.34
C GLY A 732 6.23 5.10 -17.20
N SER A 733 5.78 4.83 -15.96
CA SER A 733 4.52 4.10 -15.74
C SER A 733 3.29 4.87 -16.25
N GLN A 734 3.24 6.19 -16.04
CA GLN A 734 2.14 7.04 -16.53
C GLN A 734 2.09 7.08 -18.05
N ILE A 735 3.25 7.23 -18.73
CA ILE A 735 3.36 7.19 -20.20
C ILE A 735 2.90 5.82 -20.73
N GLN A 736 3.34 4.73 -20.10
CA GLN A 736 2.96 3.38 -20.50
C GLN A 736 1.45 3.13 -20.34
N ASP A 737 0.83 3.66 -19.27
CA ASP A 737 -0.61 3.53 -19.04
C ASP A 737 -1.44 4.43 -19.97
N THR A 738 -0.98 5.64 -20.29
CA THR A 738 -1.61 6.46 -21.33
C THR A 738 -1.51 5.84 -22.72
N PHE A 739 -0.40 5.16 -23.04
CA PHE A 739 -0.25 4.44 -24.31
C PHE A 739 -1.20 3.24 -24.41
N LYS A 740 -1.41 2.49 -23.31
CA LYS A 740 -2.44 1.44 -23.25
C LYS A 740 -3.85 2.01 -23.48
N GLN A 741 -4.18 3.12 -22.82
CA GLN A 741 -5.48 3.80 -22.96
C GLN A 741 -5.71 4.35 -24.36
N MET A 742 -4.67 4.90 -25.00
CA MET A 742 -4.72 5.36 -26.39
C MET A 742 -4.99 4.20 -27.35
N ASN A 743 -4.33 3.05 -27.14
CA ASN A 743 -4.54 1.87 -27.97
C ASN A 743 -5.95 1.26 -27.78
N THR A 744 -6.46 1.18 -26.54
CA THR A 744 -7.84 0.73 -26.32
C THR A 744 -8.85 1.68 -26.96
N ALA A 745 -8.67 3.00 -26.78
CA ALA A 745 -9.54 4.01 -27.40
C ALA A 745 -9.50 3.98 -28.94
N ALA A 746 -8.34 3.66 -29.55
CA ALA A 746 -8.24 3.44 -30.99
C ALA A 746 -9.06 2.20 -31.43
N THR A 747 -8.89 1.06 -30.76
CA THR A 747 -9.68 -0.15 -31.08
C THR A 747 -11.18 0.01 -30.81
N GLU A 748 -11.55 0.79 -29.79
CA GLU A 748 -12.94 1.16 -29.51
C GLU A 748 -13.50 2.07 -30.61
N LEU A 749 -12.74 3.05 -31.08
CA LEU A 749 -13.14 3.94 -32.18
C LEU A 749 -13.32 3.20 -33.51
N GLU A 750 -12.41 2.27 -33.86
CA GLU A 750 -12.57 1.38 -35.01
C GLU A 750 -13.84 0.51 -34.88
N CYS A 751 -14.06 -0.09 -33.71
CA CYS A 751 -15.25 -0.90 -33.43
C CYS A 751 -16.54 -0.07 -33.53
N PHE A 752 -16.56 1.14 -32.98
CA PHE A 752 -17.72 2.03 -33.05
C PHE A 752 -17.99 2.56 -34.47
N GLN A 753 -16.96 2.74 -35.31
CA GLN A 753 -17.15 3.08 -36.72
C GLN A 753 -17.84 1.96 -37.50
N GLU A 754 -17.44 0.69 -37.30
CA GLU A 754 -18.14 -0.44 -37.95
C GLU A 754 -19.54 -0.66 -37.37
N LEU A 755 -19.71 -0.56 -36.04
CA LEU A 755 -21.04 -0.63 -35.42
C LEU A 755 -21.97 0.50 -35.89
N GLN A 756 -21.46 1.70 -36.14
CA GLN A 756 -22.23 2.82 -36.68
C GLN A 756 -22.73 2.51 -38.10
N LYS A 757 -21.88 1.97 -38.98
CA LYS A 757 -22.28 1.53 -40.33
C LYS A 757 -23.35 0.44 -40.24
N GLN A 758 -23.16 -0.54 -39.36
CA GLN A 758 -24.11 -1.64 -39.16
C GLN A 758 -25.47 -1.15 -38.65
N GLU A 759 -25.50 -0.23 -37.67
CA GLU A 759 -26.75 0.30 -37.11
C GLU A 759 -27.48 1.24 -38.09
N GLN A 760 -26.76 1.98 -38.95
CA GLN A 760 -27.36 2.72 -40.06
C GLN A 760 -28.09 1.79 -41.04
N MET A 761 -27.45 0.69 -41.45
CA MET A 761 -28.05 -0.32 -42.32
C MET A 761 -29.24 -1.03 -41.65
N ALA A 762 -29.10 -1.43 -40.39
CA ALA A 762 -30.17 -2.07 -39.62
C ALA A 762 -31.34 -1.12 -39.33
N GLY A 763 -31.08 0.18 -39.15
CA GLY A 763 -32.09 1.22 -39.03
C GLY A 763 -32.93 1.36 -40.29
N ALA A 764 -32.28 1.54 -41.44
CA ALA A 764 -32.95 1.61 -42.74
C ALA A 764 -33.79 0.37 -43.03
N TYR A 765 -33.27 -0.83 -42.74
CA TYR A 765 -34.00 -2.09 -42.93
C TYR A 765 -35.24 -2.21 -42.01
N ARG A 766 -35.13 -1.88 -40.72
CA ARG A 766 -36.28 -1.87 -39.79
C ARG A 766 -37.39 -0.91 -40.22
N VAL A 767 -37.02 0.33 -40.60
CA VAL A 767 -37.97 1.35 -41.07
C VAL A 767 -38.68 0.88 -42.35
N ARG A 768 -37.93 0.25 -43.28
CA ARG A 768 -38.50 -0.32 -44.50
C ARG A 768 -39.51 -1.43 -44.20
N ASN A 769 -39.13 -2.43 -43.40
CA ASN A 769 -40.03 -3.55 -43.08
C ASN A 769 -41.33 -3.07 -42.41
N LEU A 770 -41.23 -2.19 -41.42
CA LEU A 770 -42.40 -1.60 -40.77
C LEU A 770 -43.28 -0.80 -41.75
N SER A 771 -42.67 -0.09 -42.71
CA SER A 771 -43.42 0.61 -43.76
C SER A 771 -44.15 -0.35 -44.70
N GLU A 772 -43.52 -1.46 -45.08
CA GLU A 772 -44.15 -2.51 -45.90
C GLU A 772 -45.28 -3.24 -45.14
N GLU A 773 -45.16 -3.45 -43.83
CA GLU A 773 -46.22 -4.01 -42.97
C GLU A 773 -47.39 -3.04 -42.77
N VAL A 774 -47.12 -1.76 -42.46
CA VAL A 774 -48.15 -0.71 -42.34
C VAL A 774 -48.90 -0.53 -43.67
N ASN A 775 -48.22 -0.63 -44.82
CA ASN A 775 -48.88 -0.54 -46.12
C ASN A 775 -49.77 -1.76 -46.41
N LYS A 776 -49.37 -2.98 -46.00
CA LYS A 776 -50.23 -4.18 -46.05
C LYS A 776 -51.47 -4.03 -45.15
N GLN A 777 -51.30 -3.49 -43.94
CA GLN A 777 -52.43 -3.22 -43.03
C GLN A 777 -53.41 -2.19 -43.60
N LYS A 778 -52.91 -1.07 -44.13
CA LYS A 778 -53.74 -0.05 -44.82
C LYS A 778 -54.50 -0.61 -46.02
N ALA A 779 -53.87 -1.47 -46.83
CA ALA A 779 -54.54 -2.11 -47.95
C ALA A 779 -55.67 -3.05 -47.48
N LEU A 780 -55.45 -3.84 -46.43
CA LEU A 780 -56.49 -4.67 -45.81
C LEU A 780 -57.64 -3.81 -45.25
N GLU A 781 -57.31 -2.75 -44.49
CA GLU A 781 -58.28 -1.80 -43.95
C GLU A 781 -59.16 -1.19 -45.06
N GLN A 782 -58.56 -0.71 -46.15
CA GLN A 782 -59.29 -0.20 -47.32
C GLN A 782 -60.23 -1.25 -47.92
N THR A 783 -59.78 -2.50 -48.11
CA THR A 783 -60.67 -3.56 -48.63
C THR A 783 -61.83 -3.92 -47.70
N LEU A 784 -61.64 -3.78 -46.38
CA LEU A 784 -62.71 -4.00 -45.40
C LEU A 784 -63.69 -2.82 -45.36
N GLN A 785 -63.19 -1.58 -45.45
CA GLN A 785 -64.02 -0.38 -45.55
C GLN A 785 -64.89 -0.40 -46.82
N SER A 786 -64.33 -0.76 -47.99
CA SER A 786 -65.12 -0.91 -49.22
C SER A 786 -66.22 -1.96 -49.07
N ARG A 787 -65.89 -3.17 -48.58
CA ARG A 787 -66.88 -4.24 -48.34
C ARG A 787 -67.98 -3.84 -47.35
N TYR A 788 -67.67 -3.00 -46.36
CA TYR A 788 -68.66 -2.47 -45.45
C TYR A 788 -69.56 -1.42 -46.13
N GLY A 789 -69.01 -0.58 -47.02
CA GLY A 789 -69.78 0.30 -47.90
C GLY A 789 -70.71 -0.45 -48.85
N ASP A 790 -70.21 -1.53 -49.48
CA ASP A 790 -71.01 -2.43 -50.32
C ASP A 790 -72.18 -3.02 -49.52
N LEU A 791 -71.89 -3.57 -48.33
CA LEU A 791 -72.90 -4.13 -47.43
C LEU A 791 -73.94 -3.08 -46.98
N LEU A 792 -73.51 -1.85 -46.69
CA LEU A 792 -74.38 -0.76 -46.29
C LEU A 792 -75.31 -0.32 -47.43
N SER A 793 -74.79 -0.23 -48.66
CA SER A 793 -75.61 0.08 -49.84
C SER A 793 -76.61 -1.05 -50.16
N GLY A 794 -76.21 -2.31 -50.02
CA GLY A 794 -77.10 -3.47 -50.12
C GLY A 794 -78.20 -3.46 -49.05
N TYR A 795 -77.85 -3.15 -47.80
CA TYR A 795 -78.81 -2.98 -46.71
C TYR A 795 -79.80 -1.82 -46.99
N GLN A 796 -79.32 -0.66 -47.46
CA GLN A 796 -80.17 0.47 -47.83
C GLN A 796 -81.13 0.13 -48.98
N SER A 797 -80.67 -0.62 -49.98
CA SER A 797 -81.50 -1.11 -51.09
C SER A 797 -82.61 -2.06 -50.61
N ILE A 798 -82.25 -3.08 -49.83
CA ILE A 798 -83.21 -4.04 -49.26
C ILE A 798 -84.19 -3.34 -48.29
N HIS A 799 -83.71 -2.39 -47.49
CA HIS A 799 -84.56 -1.62 -46.59
C HIS A 799 -85.54 -0.71 -47.35
N GLY A 800 -85.09 -0.09 -48.44
CA GLY A 800 -85.96 0.67 -49.35
C GLY A 800 -87.05 -0.20 -49.98
N GLN A 801 -86.68 -1.35 -50.53
CA GLN A 801 -87.64 -2.34 -51.06
C GLN A 801 -88.64 -2.82 -50.00
N LEU A 802 -88.19 -3.02 -48.76
CA LEU A 802 -89.04 -3.42 -47.64
C LEU A 802 -90.01 -2.29 -47.22
N GLU A 803 -89.59 -1.03 -47.23
CA GLU A 803 -90.46 0.13 -47.00
C GLU A 803 -91.47 0.33 -48.15
N GLU A 804 -91.07 0.12 -49.40
CA GLU A 804 -91.99 0.11 -50.55
C GLU A 804 -93.01 -1.02 -50.45
N HIS A 805 -92.58 -2.24 -50.11
CA HIS A 805 -93.49 -3.37 -49.91
C HIS A 805 -94.45 -3.16 -48.74
N LYS A 806 -94.03 -2.51 -47.65
CA LYS A 806 -94.93 -2.08 -46.55
C LYS A 806 -95.97 -1.07 -47.03
N ARG A 807 -95.61 -0.11 -47.90
CA ARG A 807 -96.55 0.85 -48.48
C ARG A 807 -97.57 0.17 -49.39
N LEU A 808 -97.12 -0.77 -50.23
CA LEU A 808 -98.00 -1.56 -51.09
C LEU A 808 -98.97 -2.43 -50.28
N LEU A 809 -98.49 -3.09 -49.22
CA LEU A 809 -99.37 -3.85 -48.29
C LEU A 809 -100.41 -2.93 -47.64
N LYS A 810 -100.02 -1.75 -47.13
CA LYS A 810 -100.98 -0.80 -46.56
C LYS A 810 -102.03 -0.32 -47.55
N LEU A 811 -101.64 0.00 -48.78
CA LEU A 811 -102.59 0.38 -49.83
C LEU A 811 -103.54 -0.79 -50.19
N GLN A 812 -103.07 -2.04 -50.08
CA GLN A 812 -103.90 -3.23 -50.27
C GLN A 812 -104.84 -3.48 -49.07
N GLU A 813 -104.38 -3.26 -47.83
CA GLU A 813 -105.20 -3.29 -46.61
C GLU A 813 -106.29 -2.21 -46.65
N GLU A 814 -105.94 -0.97 -46.98
CA GLU A 814 -106.87 0.15 -47.18
C GLU A 814 -107.89 -0.12 -48.30
N ALA A 815 -107.48 -0.78 -49.39
CA ALA A 815 -108.38 -1.20 -50.46
C ALA A 815 -109.33 -2.32 -50.04
N ILE A 816 -108.86 -3.31 -49.27
CA ILE A 816 -109.69 -4.40 -48.72
C ILE A 816 -110.67 -3.85 -47.68
N GLU A 817 -110.26 -2.89 -46.83
CA GLU A 817 -111.16 -2.18 -45.94
C GLU A 817 -112.23 -1.41 -46.72
N ALA A 818 -111.87 -0.70 -47.79
CA ALA A 818 -112.82 0.01 -48.63
C ALA A 818 -113.82 -0.95 -49.32
N GLU A 819 -113.34 -2.10 -49.82
CA GLU A 819 -114.19 -3.14 -50.41
C GLU A 819 -115.14 -3.76 -49.37
N ASN A 820 -114.68 -3.93 -48.13
CA ASN A 820 -115.50 -4.45 -47.04
C ASN A 820 -116.54 -3.44 -46.55
N ARG A 821 -116.18 -2.16 -46.40
CA ARG A 821 -117.16 -1.08 -46.10
C ARG A 821 -118.22 -0.98 -47.20
N ALA A 822 -117.83 -1.09 -48.49
CA ALA A 822 -118.79 -1.11 -49.59
C ALA A 822 -119.74 -2.32 -49.55
N LYS A 823 -119.29 -3.48 -49.04
CA LYS A 823 -120.16 -4.64 -48.78
C LYS A 823 -121.08 -4.41 -47.57
N GLU A 824 -120.59 -3.80 -46.50
CA GLU A 824 -121.39 -3.45 -45.32
C GLU A 824 -122.48 -2.42 -45.67
N GLU A 825 -122.14 -1.38 -46.43
CA GLU A 825 -123.10 -0.40 -46.98
C GLU A 825 -124.14 -1.07 -47.90
N ALA A 826 -123.73 -2.03 -48.74
CA ALA A 826 -124.65 -2.80 -49.59
C ALA A 826 -125.58 -3.72 -48.76
N ILE A 827 -125.08 -4.34 -47.69
CA ILE A 827 -125.88 -5.16 -46.76
C ILE A 827 -126.85 -4.29 -45.95
N GLU A 828 -126.43 -3.09 -45.51
CA GLU A 828 -127.33 -2.12 -44.90
C GLU A 828 -128.44 -1.68 -45.87
N ALA A 829 -128.10 -1.37 -47.13
CA ALA A 829 -129.08 -1.02 -48.15
C ALA A 829 -130.07 -2.16 -48.42
N GLU A 830 -129.60 -3.42 -48.50
CA GLU A 830 -130.45 -4.59 -48.65
C GLU A 830 -131.35 -4.81 -47.42
N ASN A 831 -130.85 -4.53 -46.22
CA ASN A 831 -131.63 -4.65 -44.99
C ASN A 831 -132.68 -3.54 -44.85
N ARG A 832 -132.36 -2.28 -45.19
CA ARG A 832 -133.36 -1.20 -45.26
C ARG A 832 -134.46 -1.52 -46.29
N ALA A 833 -134.09 -2.05 -47.46
CA ALA A 833 -135.07 -2.51 -48.46
C ALA A 833 -135.96 -3.67 -47.95
N LYS A 834 -135.42 -4.57 -47.10
CA LYS A 834 -136.21 -5.61 -46.41
C LYS A 834 -137.13 -5.02 -45.35
N GLU A 835 -136.70 -4.01 -44.59
CA GLU A 835 -137.53 -3.30 -43.61
C GLU A 835 -138.67 -2.52 -44.29
N GLU A 836 -138.39 -1.75 -45.34
CA GLU A 836 -139.42 -1.08 -46.15
C GLU A 836 -140.43 -2.07 -46.73
N ALA A 837 -139.98 -3.22 -47.23
CA ALA A 837 -140.86 -4.29 -47.71
C ALA A 837 -141.66 -4.98 -46.59
N LEU A 838 -141.16 -4.97 -45.35
CA LEU A 838 -141.87 -5.45 -44.16
C LEU A 838 -142.94 -4.43 -43.71
N GLU A 839 -142.58 -3.15 -43.66
CA GLU A 839 -143.52 -2.06 -43.36
C GLU A 839 -144.68 -2.06 -44.36
N GLN A 840 -144.39 -2.08 -45.67
CA GLN A 840 -145.42 -2.17 -46.72
C GLN A 840 -146.36 -3.38 -46.53
N LYS A 841 -145.83 -4.55 -46.12
CA LYS A 841 -146.65 -5.73 -45.77
C LYS A 841 -147.50 -5.51 -44.52
N THR A 842 -147.00 -4.83 -43.49
CA THR A 842 -147.81 -4.52 -42.28
C THR A 842 -148.89 -3.47 -42.54
N VAL A 843 -148.62 -2.46 -43.38
CA VAL A 843 -149.60 -1.45 -43.81
C VAL A 843 -150.74 -2.10 -44.61
N LEU A 844 -150.42 -3.01 -45.55
CA LEU A 844 -151.43 -3.78 -46.28
C LEU A 844 -152.28 -4.66 -45.35
N ARG A 845 -151.68 -5.26 -44.31
CA ARG A 845 -152.40 -6.10 -43.33
C ARG A 845 -153.26 -5.31 -42.33
N ARG A 846 -153.18 -3.97 -42.32
CA ARG A 846 -154.05 -3.05 -41.57
C ARG A 846 -155.17 -2.43 -42.42
N ARG A 847 -155.40 -2.93 -43.64
CA ARG A 847 -156.49 -2.53 -44.55
C ARG A 847 -157.46 -3.69 -44.90
N GLN A 848 -157.50 -4.71 -44.04
CA GLN A 848 -158.60 -5.69 -43.97
C GLN A 848 -159.55 -5.29 -42.84
#